data_AF-A0A6M0IWQ1-F1
#
_entry.id   AF-A0A6M0IWQ1-F1
#
_cell.length_a   1.000
_cell.length_b   1.000
_cell.length_c   1.000
_cell.angle_alpha   90.00
_cell.angle_beta   90.00
_cell.angle_gamma   90.00
#
_symmetry.space_group_name_H-M   'P 1'
#
loop_
_entity.id
_entity.type
_entity.pdbx_description
1 polymer ?
#
loop_
_entity_poly.entity_id
_entity_poly.type
_entity_poly.pdbx_seq_one_letter_code
_entity_poly.pdbx_strand_id
1 'polypeptide(L)'
;MPTYSGFTDPGSTTATALNTATYIGGSLTSTSNTFQDSLSSLDRDDYYKFTLSSSSIVTLSLDGLAANSNANLILTDSNGSTITAPNLSGNASENIRFTLNNQAPNTYYARIYLVTGAVSTTYNLTLSAEVIQDSGISDNTIALANTNRDISGFVNGGSYSGTDFVASSGFVTDTSDYYKFTLNNNGTIGINLNPSSGNADIQLLNSSGQSLQPAATSTQTGTNQDSINRSLAAGSYYIQVYGAADSTNYNLQVNFTADAPDQGGNTVANATVVSLPATISDLVNTNDTQDYYKFTLNSTALVDIRFTSLSADANLTLQDQNGNGIVPTTNQSGTTLDAIRRSLNPGTYNILVTRGAGTTTANYTLSAVAQTISPDQAGNSQGAAQNLGTLSGSISRSEFVGSIDSNDYYKFNLNTSSSFNLSLSGLSDNADVRLFNSVNTQIAISNQTGNSNETISNLSLSAGTYYIRIYPSGSAETFYNLDITAQPQARQLEINPGAGSSDPDNLTTWNNALYFTANDGTTGIQLWRTNGTTNTRITNTNGFNPDDLIVFNNKLYFTATNSTFGTELWEYNGTSVTRISDINLNTGSSNPSNLTVVGNKLFFVAVDSSNIKKLWVYNSTSVSLVDINPSFSSSQSPTFVAFNSKLFFTAKNNSELWSTDGTIGGTQVISVGGTTQSYPANFRVVDSTLYFTASNGTSGFEVWKYQSGTTASLLKDITPGNNRFAPTYLTAVGNTLYFVTDSDNDFNLELWKSDGTSGGTVNIRTNGQAPNVGLGSFSLTAVGNILYFVGNDPVTGLELWRTDGTDVNTAVVKDIWAGTDGNSQPNNSIPTSLVNFNGTLAFAASDPLEGSEGESSNREVWFSDGTTANTRKVSNINATGNANPGRLTVVGTQLFFTADNGTNGTELYVL
;
A
#
# COMPACT_ATOMS: atom_id res chain seq x y z
N MET A 1 -68.71 32.32 -24.92
CA MET A 1 -69.96 32.77 -24.28
C MET A 1 -70.91 33.15 -25.39
N PRO A 2 -72.12 32.55 -25.49
CA PRO A 2 -73.13 33.01 -26.43
C PRO A 2 -73.51 34.46 -26.12
N THR A 3 -73.52 35.30 -27.14
CA THR A 3 -73.91 36.70 -27.04
C THR A 3 -75.22 36.90 -27.80
N TYR A 4 -76.19 37.47 -27.12
CA TYR A 4 -77.51 37.78 -27.65
C TYR A 4 -77.66 39.30 -27.78
N SER A 5 -78.21 39.76 -28.91
CA SER A 5 -78.51 41.16 -29.18
C SER A 5 -79.69 41.26 -30.17
N GLY A 6 -80.30 42.44 -30.28
CA GLY A 6 -81.42 42.65 -31.21
C GLY A 6 -82.71 41.91 -30.85
N PHE A 7 -82.87 41.57 -29.57
CA PHE A 7 -84.11 41.04 -29.00
C PHE A 7 -85.12 42.17 -28.71
N THR A 8 -86.35 41.82 -28.34
CA THR A 8 -87.32 42.80 -27.86
C THR A 8 -86.81 43.45 -26.58
N ASP A 9 -86.96 44.77 -26.48
CA ASP A 9 -86.69 45.56 -25.29
C ASP A 9 -87.04 44.79 -23.99
N PRO A 10 -86.07 44.58 -23.07
CA PRO A 10 -86.28 43.86 -21.82
C PRO A 10 -87.32 44.47 -20.90
N GLY A 11 -87.70 45.73 -21.13
CA GLY A 11 -88.85 46.36 -20.51
C GLY A 11 -88.64 46.71 -19.04
N SER A 12 -89.36 47.74 -18.60
CA SER A 12 -89.08 48.45 -17.35
C SER A 12 -89.73 47.90 -16.07
N THR A 13 -90.34 46.70 -16.12
CA THR A 13 -90.99 46.07 -14.96
C THR A 13 -90.84 44.55 -14.98
N THR A 14 -91.00 43.89 -13.82
CA THR A 14 -90.98 42.41 -13.72
C THR A 14 -92.07 41.71 -14.55
N ALA A 15 -93.16 42.41 -14.88
CA ALA A 15 -94.25 41.89 -15.72
C ALA A 15 -93.92 41.93 -17.22
N THR A 16 -93.06 42.85 -17.64
CA THR A 16 -92.64 43.05 -19.03
C THR A 16 -91.23 42.51 -19.33
N ALA A 17 -90.55 41.98 -18.31
CA ALA A 17 -89.18 41.49 -18.37
C ALA A 17 -88.89 40.53 -19.53
N LEU A 18 -87.71 40.65 -20.15
CA LEU A 18 -87.23 39.67 -21.13
C LEU A 18 -87.08 38.31 -20.46
N ASN A 19 -87.78 37.30 -20.97
CA ASN A 19 -87.60 35.94 -20.50
C ASN A 19 -86.34 35.32 -21.14
N THR A 20 -85.24 35.27 -20.40
CA THR A 20 -83.96 34.77 -20.94
C THR A 20 -84.04 33.31 -21.41
N ALA A 21 -84.97 32.52 -20.84
CA ALA A 21 -85.16 31.11 -21.18
C ALA A 21 -85.51 30.89 -22.67
N THR A 22 -86.12 31.88 -23.35
CA THR A 22 -86.43 31.76 -24.79
C THR A 22 -85.18 31.80 -25.67
N TYR A 23 -84.06 32.32 -25.16
CA TYR A 23 -82.80 32.48 -25.90
C TYR A 23 -81.77 31.41 -25.53
N ILE A 24 -81.71 31.05 -24.25
CA ILE A 24 -80.73 30.08 -23.73
C ILE A 24 -81.27 28.64 -23.72
N GLY A 25 -82.56 28.44 -24.00
CA GLY A 25 -83.17 27.12 -24.10
C GLY A 25 -83.59 26.48 -22.76
N GLY A 26 -83.79 27.27 -21.71
CA GLY A 26 -84.22 26.77 -20.39
C GLY A 26 -83.80 27.66 -19.22
N SER A 27 -83.65 27.04 -18.04
CA SER A 27 -83.09 27.68 -16.83
C SER A 27 -81.59 27.98 -16.99
N LEU A 28 -81.05 28.90 -16.17
CA LEU A 28 -79.62 29.18 -16.17
C LEU A 28 -78.81 27.91 -15.85
N THR A 29 -77.66 27.79 -16.51
CA THR A 29 -76.65 26.76 -16.26
C THR A 29 -75.30 27.44 -16.03
N SER A 30 -74.24 26.66 -15.78
CA SER A 30 -72.89 27.19 -15.54
C SER A 30 -72.29 27.89 -16.78
N THR A 31 -72.86 27.66 -17.97
CA THR A 31 -72.49 28.40 -19.18
C THR A 31 -72.93 29.86 -19.07
N SER A 32 -71.97 30.79 -19.10
CA SER A 32 -72.23 32.22 -19.13
C SER A 32 -72.90 32.67 -20.44
N ASN A 33 -74.02 33.36 -20.31
CA ASN A 33 -74.82 33.92 -21.41
C ASN A 33 -74.83 35.43 -21.32
N THR A 34 -74.44 36.12 -22.40
CA THR A 34 -74.30 37.58 -22.42
C THR A 34 -75.43 38.20 -23.25
N PHE A 35 -76.18 39.12 -22.66
CA PHE A 35 -77.24 39.90 -23.31
C PHE A 35 -76.77 41.35 -23.46
N GLN A 36 -76.81 41.87 -24.68
CA GLN A 36 -76.37 43.22 -24.99
C GLN A 36 -77.56 44.11 -25.32
N ASP A 37 -77.67 45.23 -24.62
CA ASP A 37 -78.70 46.24 -24.89
C ASP A 37 -78.21 47.64 -24.51
N SER A 38 -79.11 48.62 -24.48
CA SER A 38 -78.81 50.00 -24.12
C SER A 38 -79.91 50.66 -23.30
N LEU A 39 -79.50 51.47 -22.33
CA LEU A 39 -80.38 52.34 -21.57
C LEU A 39 -80.32 53.77 -22.09
N SER A 40 -81.44 54.48 -21.99
CA SER A 40 -81.59 55.88 -22.40
C SER A 40 -82.47 56.68 -21.43
N SER A 41 -82.70 57.97 -21.72
CA SER A 41 -83.64 58.77 -20.93
C SER A 41 -85.11 58.36 -21.10
N LEU A 42 -85.44 57.67 -22.20
CA LEU A 42 -86.79 57.17 -22.49
C LEU A 42 -86.98 55.73 -22.01
N ASP A 43 -85.89 55.00 -21.85
CA ASP A 43 -85.86 53.61 -21.42
C ASP A 43 -84.76 53.45 -20.35
N ARG A 44 -85.17 53.57 -19.09
CA ARG A 44 -84.26 53.74 -17.95
C ARG A 44 -84.03 52.45 -17.17
N ASP A 45 -84.77 51.39 -17.48
CA ASP A 45 -84.85 50.19 -16.69
C ASP A 45 -85.07 48.99 -17.61
N ASP A 46 -84.18 48.01 -17.47
CA ASP A 46 -84.25 46.72 -18.15
C ASP A 46 -84.35 45.59 -17.15
N TYR A 47 -85.35 44.71 -17.31
CA TYR A 47 -85.51 43.52 -16.48
C TYR A 47 -85.31 42.24 -17.29
N TYR A 48 -84.39 41.40 -16.81
CA TYR A 48 -84.14 40.08 -17.38
C TYR A 48 -84.64 39.01 -16.41
N LYS A 49 -85.70 38.31 -16.81
CA LYS A 49 -86.29 37.20 -16.06
C LYS A 49 -85.51 35.91 -16.34
N PHE A 50 -85.04 35.24 -15.29
CA PHE A 50 -84.42 33.93 -15.39
C PHE A 50 -84.97 32.97 -14.34
N THR A 51 -84.75 31.66 -14.56
CA THR A 51 -85.15 30.61 -13.62
C THR A 51 -83.98 29.70 -13.28
N LEU A 52 -84.07 29.02 -12.15
CA LEU A 52 -83.10 28.00 -11.71
C LEU A 52 -83.76 26.62 -11.67
N SER A 53 -83.01 25.58 -12.05
CA SER A 53 -83.46 24.19 -11.95
C SER A 53 -83.12 23.53 -10.62
N SER A 54 -82.20 24.12 -9.85
CA SER A 54 -81.71 23.65 -8.55
C SER A 54 -81.15 24.82 -7.75
N SER A 55 -80.80 24.62 -6.47
CA SER A 55 -80.10 25.64 -5.69
C SER A 55 -78.74 25.88 -6.34
N SER A 56 -78.42 27.14 -6.61
CA SER A 56 -77.28 27.47 -7.45
C SER A 56 -76.53 28.70 -6.95
N ILE A 57 -75.24 28.74 -7.24
CA ILE A 57 -74.41 29.93 -7.16
C ILE A 57 -74.67 30.73 -8.43
N VAL A 58 -75.39 31.83 -8.31
CA VAL A 58 -75.73 32.70 -9.45
C VAL A 58 -74.68 33.79 -9.56
N THR A 59 -74.13 33.94 -10.77
CA THR A 59 -73.18 35.01 -11.11
C THR A 59 -73.77 35.90 -12.19
N LEU A 60 -73.89 37.18 -11.88
CA LEU A 60 -74.32 38.24 -12.79
C LEU A 60 -73.19 39.27 -12.92
N SER A 61 -72.87 39.66 -14.14
CA SER A 61 -71.88 40.71 -14.42
C SER A 61 -72.47 41.73 -15.37
N LEU A 62 -72.43 43.00 -14.98
CA LEU A 62 -72.75 44.15 -15.82
C LEU A 62 -71.44 44.82 -16.23
N ASP A 63 -71.16 44.90 -17.52
CA ASP A 63 -70.02 45.63 -18.07
C ASP A 63 -70.38 46.36 -19.37
N GLY A 64 -69.39 46.95 -20.06
CA GLY A 64 -69.61 47.57 -21.37
C GLY A 64 -70.28 48.95 -21.33
N LEU A 65 -70.36 49.57 -20.14
CA LEU A 65 -70.88 50.92 -19.96
C LEU A 65 -69.97 51.98 -20.61
N ALA A 66 -70.58 52.98 -21.23
CA ALA A 66 -69.86 54.11 -21.82
C ALA A 66 -69.14 54.93 -20.73
N ALA A 67 -67.97 55.49 -21.07
CA ALA A 67 -67.04 56.14 -20.13
C ALA A 67 -67.62 57.26 -19.23
N ASN A 68 -68.75 57.86 -19.62
CA ASN A 68 -69.40 58.96 -18.89
C ASN A 68 -70.83 58.60 -18.41
N SER A 69 -71.19 57.32 -18.41
CA SER A 69 -72.49 56.85 -17.93
C SER A 69 -72.38 56.16 -16.57
N ASN A 70 -73.54 55.85 -15.98
CA ASN A 70 -73.67 55.14 -14.73
C ASN A 70 -74.99 54.35 -14.72
N ALA A 71 -74.87 53.02 -14.70
CA ALA A 71 -76.01 52.10 -14.60
C ALA A 71 -75.68 51.01 -13.58
N ASN A 72 -76.66 50.66 -12.76
CA ASN A 72 -76.48 49.72 -11.66
C ASN A 72 -77.18 48.40 -11.95
N LEU A 73 -76.58 47.31 -11.47
CA LEU A 73 -77.11 45.96 -11.50
C LEU A 73 -77.74 45.61 -10.15
N ILE A 74 -78.96 45.11 -10.18
CA ILE A 74 -79.66 44.59 -9.01
C ILE A 74 -80.19 43.20 -9.31
N LEU A 75 -79.96 42.26 -8.39
CA LEU A 75 -80.68 40.99 -8.36
C LEU A 75 -81.94 41.17 -7.50
N THR A 76 -83.10 40.83 -8.06
CA THR A 76 -84.40 40.94 -7.39
C THR A 76 -85.16 39.62 -7.39
N ASP A 77 -86.04 39.45 -6.40
CA ASP A 77 -86.96 38.32 -6.29
C ASP A 77 -88.17 38.46 -7.23
N SER A 78 -89.08 37.49 -7.21
CA SER A 78 -90.27 37.50 -8.06
C SER A 78 -91.26 38.64 -7.79
N ASN A 79 -91.16 39.29 -6.62
CA ASN A 79 -91.99 40.42 -6.23
C ASN A 79 -91.32 41.77 -6.57
N GLY A 80 -90.12 41.75 -7.15
CA GLY A 80 -89.31 42.94 -7.46
C GLY A 80 -88.56 43.50 -6.26
N SER A 81 -88.48 42.77 -5.14
CA SER A 81 -87.69 43.18 -3.97
C SER A 81 -86.21 42.91 -4.22
N THR A 82 -85.35 43.86 -3.87
CA THR A 82 -83.90 43.71 -3.99
C THR A 82 -83.38 42.61 -3.08
N ILE A 83 -82.73 41.61 -3.68
CA ILE A 83 -81.96 40.57 -2.98
C ILE A 83 -80.57 41.10 -2.67
N THR A 84 -79.86 41.59 -3.70
CA THR A 84 -78.53 42.19 -3.55
C THR A 84 -78.21 43.11 -4.71
N ALA A 85 -77.31 44.08 -4.46
CA ALA A 85 -76.92 45.12 -5.41
C ALA A 85 -75.51 45.63 -5.08
N PRO A 86 -74.55 45.65 -6.03
CA PRO A 86 -73.21 46.22 -5.81
C PRO A 86 -73.24 47.75 -5.71
N ASN A 87 -74.06 48.43 -6.52
CA ASN A 87 -74.25 49.88 -6.55
C ASN A 87 -72.94 50.69 -6.64
N LEU A 88 -72.08 50.33 -7.59
CA LEU A 88 -70.83 51.04 -7.84
C LEU A 88 -71.12 52.33 -8.62
N SER A 89 -70.33 53.38 -8.41
CA SER A 89 -70.50 54.64 -9.14
C SER A 89 -69.75 54.64 -10.47
N GLY A 90 -70.38 55.13 -11.53
CA GLY A 90 -69.74 55.38 -12.83
C GLY A 90 -69.86 54.19 -13.78
N ASN A 91 -68.86 53.96 -14.62
CA ASN A 91 -68.87 52.92 -15.66
C ASN A 91 -68.11 51.63 -15.25
N ALA A 92 -67.87 51.44 -13.95
CA ALA A 92 -67.19 50.25 -13.44
C ALA A 92 -68.07 49.01 -13.61
N SER A 93 -67.46 47.86 -13.88
CA SER A 93 -68.20 46.60 -13.95
C SER A 93 -68.79 46.24 -12.58
N GLU A 94 -70.08 45.93 -12.56
CA GLU A 94 -70.76 45.45 -11.37
C GLU A 94 -70.92 43.94 -11.41
N ASN A 95 -70.54 43.26 -10.33
CA ASN A 95 -70.63 41.81 -10.22
C ASN A 95 -71.47 41.41 -9.00
N ILE A 96 -72.44 40.54 -9.22
CA ILE A 96 -73.19 39.86 -8.17
C ILE A 96 -72.85 38.38 -8.23
N ARG A 97 -72.37 37.84 -7.12
CA ARG A 97 -72.23 36.39 -6.91
C ARG A 97 -72.96 36.01 -5.64
N PHE A 98 -74.02 35.23 -5.76
CA PHE A 98 -74.96 35.01 -4.65
C PHE A 98 -75.59 33.62 -4.73
N THR A 99 -75.73 32.92 -3.61
CA THR A 99 -76.42 31.62 -3.62
C THR A 99 -77.93 31.79 -3.52
N LEU A 100 -78.64 31.20 -4.46
CA LEU A 100 -80.09 31.19 -4.51
C LEU A 100 -80.60 29.76 -4.31
N ASN A 101 -81.74 29.64 -3.64
CA ASN A 101 -82.40 28.36 -3.43
C ASN A 101 -83.37 28.04 -4.58
N ASN A 102 -83.71 26.76 -4.74
CA ASN A 102 -84.72 26.31 -5.70
C ASN A 102 -86.15 26.38 -5.15
N GLN A 103 -86.45 27.28 -4.23
CA GLN A 103 -87.79 27.38 -3.66
C GLN A 103 -88.73 28.07 -4.67
N ALA A 104 -89.98 27.60 -4.78
CA ALA A 104 -90.96 28.19 -5.69
C ALA A 104 -91.53 29.52 -5.13
N PRO A 105 -91.64 30.58 -5.94
CA PRO A 105 -91.29 30.64 -7.36
C PRO A 105 -89.77 30.83 -7.57
N ASN A 106 -89.15 29.88 -8.29
CA ASN A 106 -87.72 29.86 -8.67
C ASN A 106 -87.37 30.87 -9.78
N THR A 107 -88.09 31.99 -9.81
CA THR A 107 -87.99 33.04 -10.80
C THR A 107 -87.33 34.25 -10.18
N TYR A 108 -86.24 34.70 -10.81
CA TYR A 108 -85.45 35.83 -10.36
C TYR A 108 -85.25 36.81 -11.52
N TYR A 109 -84.92 38.05 -11.18
CA TYR A 109 -84.76 39.11 -12.17
C TYR A 109 -83.45 39.84 -11.96
N ALA A 110 -82.65 39.96 -13.02
CA ALA A 110 -81.58 40.93 -13.07
C ALA A 110 -82.16 42.24 -13.61
N ARG A 111 -82.17 43.27 -12.78
CA ARG A 111 -82.58 44.63 -13.14
C ARG A 111 -81.34 45.45 -13.41
N ILE A 112 -81.32 46.15 -14.53
CA ILE A 112 -80.30 47.13 -14.87
C ILE A 112 -81.00 48.45 -15.02
N TYR A 113 -80.53 49.49 -14.35
CA TYR A 113 -81.19 50.80 -14.43
C TYR A 113 -80.20 51.94 -14.49
N LEU A 114 -80.57 52.95 -15.27
CA LEU A 114 -79.75 54.13 -15.49
C LEU A 114 -79.87 55.05 -14.27
N VAL A 115 -78.74 55.38 -13.64
CA VAL A 115 -78.71 56.27 -12.47
C VAL A 115 -79.21 57.67 -12.85
N THR A 116 -79.92 58.33 -11.94
CA THR A 116 -80.50 59.66 -12.19
C THR A 116 -79.42 60.67 -12.60
N GLY A 117 -79.59 61.31 -13.77
CA GLY A 117 -78.62 62.26 -14.32
C GLY A 117 -77.54 61.66 -15.24
N ALA A 118 -77.46 60.34 -15.39
CA ALA A 118 -76.52 59.69 -16.31
C ALA A 118 -76.98 59.79 -17.79
N VAL A 119 -76.01 59.79 -18.71
CA VAL A 119 -76.25 59.75 -20.16
C VAL A 119 -76.56 58.33 -20.64
N SER A 120 -77.27 58.20 -21.77
CA SER A 120 -77.56 56.90 -22.39
C SER A 120 -76.29 56.05 -22.56
N THR A 121 -76.40 54.73 -22.40
CA THR A 121 -75.27 53.80 -22.46
C THR A 121 -75.69 52.45 -23.00
N THR A 122 -74.78 51.79 -23.71
CA THR A 122 -74.85 50.34 -23.94
C THR A 122 -74.39 49.59 -22.70
N TYR A 123 -74.75 48.32 -22.59
CA TYR A 123 -74.22 47.42 -21.58
C TYR A 123 -74.18 45.98 -22.08
N ASN A 124 -73.38 45.15 -21.43
CA ASN A 124 -73.46 43.70 -21.53
C ASN A 124 -73.83 43.13 -20.15
N LEU A 125 -74.92 42.38 -20.09
CA LEU A 125 -75.32 41.61 -18.93
C LEU A 125 -74.96 40.15 -19.15
N THR A 126 -74.03 39.63 -18.36
CA THR A 126 -73.69 38.22 -18.36
C THR A 126 -74.35 37.51 -17.19
N LEU A 127 -75.08 36.41 -17.44
CA LEU A 127 -75.73 35.57 -16.44
C LEU A 127 -75.25 34.11 -16.52
N SER A 128 -74.99 33.50 -15.36
CA SER A 128 -74.72 32.07 -15.21
C SER A 128 -75.18 31.57 -13.83
N ALA A 129 -75.42 30.26 -13.72
CA ALA A 129 -75.78 29.61 -12.47
C ALA A 129 -75.11 28.23 -12.35
N GLU A 130 -74.27 28.05 -11.34
CA GLU A 130 -73.65 26.77 -11.03
C GLU A 130 -74.44 26.03 -9.95
N VAL A 131 -74.74 24.75 -10.16
CA VAL A 131 -75.43 23.93 -9.16
C VAL A 131 -74.56 23.75 -7.92
N ILE A 132 -75.11 24.00 -6.73
CA ILE A 132 -74.42 23.79 -5.46
C ILE A 132 -74.15 22.29 -5.25
N GLN A 133 -72.90 21.94 -4.95
CA GLN A 133 -72.43 20.58 -4.67
C GLN A 133 -72.20 20.39 -3.17
N ASP A 134 -73.25 20.58 -2.38
CA ASP A 134 -73.24 20.35 -0.92
C ASP A 134 -73.30 18.84 -0.62
N SER A 135 -72.41 18.36 0.24
CA SER A 135 -72.35 16.97 0.67
C SER A 135 -73.51 16.54 1.57
N GLY A 136 -74.26 17.50 2.11
CA GLY A 136 -75.36 17.31 3.07
C GLY A 136 -74.88 16.97 4.47
N ILE A 137 -73.58 17.06 4.73
CA ILE A 137 -72.94 16.75 6.02
C ILE A 137 -72.90 18.03 6.84
N SER A 138 -73.45 18.01 8.06
CA SER A 138 -73.31 19.14 8.98
C SER A 138 -71.94 19.13 9.65
N ASP A 139 -71.10 20.11 9.34
CA ASP A 139 -69.67 20.12 9.72
C ASP A 139 -69.07 21.53 9.92
N ASN A 140 -69.88 22.58 10.07
CA ASN A 140 -69.40 23.96 10.21
C ASN A 140 -68.64 24.28 11.50
N THR A 141 -68.46 23.29 12.36
CA THR A 141 -67.68 23.43 13.59
C THR A 141 -66.87 22.16 13.84
N ILE A 142 -65.78 22.28 14.60
CA ILE A 142 -64.98 21.14 15.06
C ILE A 142 -65.84 20.08 15.78
N ALA A 143 -66.82 20.50 16.59
CA ALA A 143 -67.71 19.59 17.30
C ALA A 143 -68.57 18.74 16.35
N LEU A 144 -69.04 19.34 15.26
CA LEU A 144 -69.80 18.65 14.23
C LEU A 144 -68.92 17.73 13.38
N ALA A 145 -67.73 18.18 12.98
CA ALA A 145 -66.74 17.36 12.27
C ALA A 145 -66.35 16.09 13.03
N ASN A 146 -66.19 16.18 14.36
CA ASN A 146 -65.92 15.02 15.21
C ASN A 146 -66.96 13.90 15.09
N THR A 147 -68.21 14.25 14.76
CA THR A 147 -69.33 13.31 14.72
C THR A 147 -69.65 12.90 13.29
N ASN A 148 -69.58 13.85 12.35
CA ASN A 148 -70.18 13.74 11.03
C ASN A 148 -69.16 13.71 9.89
N ARG A 149 -67.90 14.12 10.13
CA ARG A 149 -66.88 14.29 9.07
C ARG A 149 -65.46 13.92 9.51
N ASP A 150 -65.33 12.68 9.99
CA ASP A 150 -64.04 12.06 10.30
C ASP A 150 -63.50 11.30 9.08
N ILE A 151 -62.43 11.82 8.50
CA ILE A 151 -61.77 11.25 7.32
C ILE A 151 -60.57 10.37 7.71
N SER A 152 -60.38 9.99 8.97
CA SER A 152 -59.21 9.22 9.43
C SER A 152 -58.97 7.89 8.68
N GLY A 153 -59.92 7.37 7.90
CA GLY A 153 -59.74 6.13 7.12
C GLY A 153 -58.60 6.17 6.09
N PHE A 154 -58.19 7.33 5.57
CA PHE A 154 -57.11 7.40 4.56
C PHE A 154 -55.69 7.26 5.15
N VAL A 155 -55.51 7.44 6.46
CA VAL A 155 -54.19 7.56 7.08
C VAL A 155 -53.43 6.23 7.27
N ASN A 156 -54.08 5.10 6.97
CA ASN A 156 -53.45 3.77 6.92
C ASN A 156 -53.02 3.39 5.48
N GLY A 157 -52.45 4.34 4.73
CA GLY A 157 -51.85 4.11 3.40
C GLY A 157 -52.74 4.48 2.20
N GLY A 158 -53.68 5.42 2.34
CA GLY A 158 -54.60 5.86 1.29
C GLY A 158 -54.68 7.39 1.12
N SER A 159 -55.54 7.82 0.22
CA SER A 159 -55.85 9.23 -0.05
C SER A 159 -57.34 9.51 0.16
N TYR A 160 -57.69 10.75 0.49
CA TYR A 160 -59.06 11.25 0.54
C TYR A 160 -59.30 12.21 -0.62
N SER A 161 -60.47 12.11 -1.27
CA SER A 161 -60.98 13.14 -2.16
C SER A 161 -62.48 13.29 -1.95
N GLY A 162 -62.93 14.52 -1.72
CA GLY A 162 -64.35 14.84 -1.53
C GLY A 162 -64.69 16.19 -2.15
N THR A 163 -65.91 16.30 -2.67
CA THR A 163 -66.48 17.58 -3.12
C THR A 163 -67.41 18.14 -2.05
N ASP A 164 -67.38 19.45 -1.86
CA ASP A 164 -68.35 20.14 -1.04
C ASP A 164 -68.54 21.59 -1.50
N PHE A 165 -69.27 22.37 -0.70
CA PHE A 165 -69.61 23.74 -0.98
C PHE A 165 -69.38 24.65 0.23
N VAL A 166 -68.78 25.82 0.01
CA VAL A 166 -68.77 26.91 1.01
C VAL A 166 -69.42 28.16 0.44
N ALA A 167 -70.20 28.85 1.28
CA ALA A 167 -70.88 30.10 0.99
C ALA A 167 -70.45 31.22 1.93
N SER A 168 -70.02 32.34 1.35
CA SER A 168 -69.85 33.61 2.07
C SER A 168 -71.13 34.46 2.11
N SER A 169 -72.07 34.23 1.19
CA SER A 169 -73.30 35.02 1.05
C SER A 169 -74.39 34.28 0.27
N GLY A 170 -75.65 34.53 0.64
CA GLY A 170 -76.82 34.00 -0.07
C GLY A 170 -77.87 33.37 0.82
N PHE A 171 -78.88 32.75 0.19
CA PHE A 171 -79.95 32.04 0.90
C PHE A 171 -79.60 30.59 1.25
N VAL A 172 -78.54 30.05 0.64
CA VAL A 172 -77.94 28.77 1.04
C VAL A 172 -76.63 29.11 1.72
N THR A 173 -76.57 28.95 3.04
CA THR A 173 -75.44 29.37 3.87
C THR A 173 -74.65 28.16 4.35
N ASP A 174 -73.36 28.15 4.04
CA ASP A 174 -72.42 27.12 4.50
C ASP A 174 -71.03 27.74 4.72
N THR A 175 -70.77 28.30 5.91
CA THR A 175 -69.67 29.28 6.05
C THR A 175 -68.28 28.64 6.17
N SER A 176 -68.20 27.37 6.52
CA SER A 176 -66.96 26.65 6.78
C SER A 176 -67.26 25.17 6.86
N ASP A 177 -66.29 24.36 6.49
CA ASP A 177 -66.36 22.90 6.52
C ASP A 177 -65.14 22.39 7.26
N TYR A 178 -65.37 21.61 8.32
CA TYR A 178 -64.30 21.03 9.12
C TYR A 178 -64.18 19.53 8.86
N TYR A 179 -62.96 19.09 8.54
CA TYR A 179 -62.61 17.68 8.34
C TYR A 179 -61.68 17.24 9.45
N LYS A 180 -62.06 16.21 10.21
CA LYS A 180 -61.19 15.62 11.23
C LYS A 180 -60.35 14.51 10.64
N PHE A 181 -59.08 14.43 11.04
CA PHE A 181 -58.27 13.23 10.82
C PHE A 181 -57.36 12.94 12.02
N THR A 182 -56.98 11.66 12.19
CA THR A 182 -56.06 11.19 13.23
C THR A 182 -54.90 10.43 12.61
N LEU A 183 -53.68 10.83 12.93
CA LEU A 183 -52.45 10.16 12.51
C LEU A 183 -52.00 9.19 13.59
N ASN A 184 -51.81 7.92 13.23
CA ASN A 184 -51.30 6.89 14.15
C ASN A 184 -49.77 6.88 14.23
N ASN A 185 -49.10 7.39 13.19
CA ASN A 185 -47.66 7.52 13.10
C ASN A 185 -47.31 8.96 12.73
N ASN A 186 -46.07 9.36 13.00
CA ASN A 186 -45.52 10.58 12.40
C ASN A 186 -45.50 10.42 10.87
N GLY A 187 -45.58 11.54 10.14
CA GLY A 187 -45.53 11.49 8.68
C GLY A 187 -45.83 12.82 8.03
N THR A 188 -45.87 12.81 6.70
CA THR A 188 -46.11 14.01 5.89
C THR A 188 -47.54 14.01 5.34
N ILE A 189 -48.28 15.10 5.61
CA ILE A 189 -49.62 15.37 5.08
C ILE A 189 -49.52 16.36 3.91
N GLY A 190 -50.17 16.03 2.79
CA GLY A 190 -50.40 16.94 1.66
C GLY A 190 -51.89 17.18 1.49
N ILE A 191 -52.31 18.45 1.53
CA ILE A 191 -53.70 18.89 1.40
C ILE A 191 -53.78 19.83 0.20
N ASN A 192 -54.68 19.55 -0.75
CA ASN A 192 -54.93 20.39 -1.90
C ASN A 192 -56.44 20.72 -1.98
N LEU A 193 -56.79 22.00 -1.98
CA LEU A 193 -58.14 22.48 -2.21
C LEU A 193 -58.25 23.06 -3.61
N ASN A 194 -59.24 22.61 -4.37
CA ASN A 194 -59.51 23.07 -5.73
C ASN A 194 -60.90 23.72 -5.80
N PRO A 195 -61.01 25.04 -5.66
CA PRO A 195 -62.27 25.75 -5.86
C PRO A 195 -62.71 25.72 -7.33
N SER A 196 -64.00 25.55 -7.58
CA SER A 196 -64.55 25.38 -8.94
C SER A 196 -64.74 26.69 -9.69
N SER A 197 -65.16 27.77 -9.01
CA SER A 197 -65.55 29.02 -9.69
C SER A 197 -65.53 30.28 -8.82
N GLY A 198 -65.24 30.18 -7.52
CA GLY A 198 -65.04 31.30 -6.60
C GLY A 198 -63.90 31.01 -5.61
N ASN A 199 -63.65 31.93 -4.67
CA ASN A 199 -62.54 31.82 -3.72
C ASN A 199 -62.92 31.09 -2.41
N ALA A 200 -62.15 30.06 -2.05
CA ALA A 200 -62.18 29.39 -0.76
C ALA A 200 -60.75 29.10 -0.30
N ASP A 201 -60.50 29.26 1.00
CA ASP A 201 -59.18 29.10 1.60
C ASP A 201 -59.14 27.83 2.47
N ILE A 202 -57.92 27.38 2.81
CA ILE A 202 -57.70 26.28 3.76
C ILE A 202 -56.79 26.66 4.91
N GLN A 203 -57.09 26.11 6.08
CA GLN A 203 -56.14 26.07 7.19
C GLN A 203 -56.12 24.72 7.90
N LEU A 204 -54.95 24.41 8.45
CA LEU A 204 -54.70 23.20 9.22
C LEU A 204 -54.58 23.54 10.71
N LEU A 205 -55.38 22.85 11.52
CA LEU A 205 -55.58 23.11 12.94
C LEU A 205 -55.12 21.92 13.78
N ASN A 206 -54.62 22.19 14.98
CA ASN A 206 -54.31 21.18 15.99
C ASN A 206 -55.60 20.63 16.66
N SER A 207 -55.43 19.65 17.56
CA SER A 207 -56.53 19.04 18.31
C SER A 207 -57.36 20.01 19.17
N SER A 208 -56.80 21.17 19.53
CA SER A 208 -57.49 22.24 20.26
C SER A 208 -58.17 23.27 19.35
N GLY A 209 -58.11 23.10 18.03
CA GLY A 209 -58.71 24.00 17.05
C GLY A 209 -57.90 25.27 16.75
N GLN A 210 -56.61 25.29 17.11
CA GLN A 210 -55.71 26.40 16.83
C GLN A 210 -54.86 26.13 15.59
N SER A 211 -54.58 27.16 14.79
CA SER A 211 -53.70 27.04 13.61
C SER A 211 -52.29 26.62 14.01
N LEU A 212 -51.73 25.64 13.30
CA LEU A 212 -50.38 25.14 13.53
C LEU A 212 -49.33 26.23 13.22
N GLN A 213 -48.24 26.24 13.97
CA GLN A 213 -47.13 27.17 13.79
C GLN A 213 -45.89 26.48 13.19
N PRO A 214 -45.22 27.07 12.19
CA PRO A 214 -45.60 28.30 11.48
C PRO A 214 -46.89 28.13 10.68
N ALA A 215 -47.68 29.22 10.57
CA ALA A 215 -49.04 29.23 10.03
C ALA A 215 -49.23 28.25 8.87
N ALA A 216 -50.10 27.27 9.07
CA ALA A 216 -50.45 26.27 8.06
C ALA A 216 -51.78 26.66 7.39
N THR A 217 -51.75 27.81 6.71
CA THR A 217 -52.89 28.39 5.99
C THR A 217 -52.46 28.68 4.55
N SER A 218 -53.35 28.46 3.59
CA SER A 218 -53.19 28.87 2.19
C SER A 218 -54.41 29.70 1.81
N THR A 219 -54.16 30.87 1.19
CA THR A 219 -55.20 31.88 0.85
C THR A 219 -55.06 32.40 -0.58
N GLN A 220 -54.96 31.51 -1.55
CA GLN A 220 -54.78 31.86 -2.95
C GLN A 220 -56.06 32.49 -3.49
N THR A 221 -55.94 33.55 -4.29
CA THR A 221 -57.14 34.26 -4.77
C THR A 221 -57.84 33.54 -5.93
N GLY A 222 -59.17 33.57 -5.96
CA GLY A 222 -59.97 33.09 -7.09
C GLY A 222 -60.08 31.56 -7.12
N THR A 223 -59.92 30.94 -8.29
CA THR A 223 -60.02 29.48 -8.47
C THR A 223 -58.65 28.79 -8.45
N ASN A 224 -57.62 29.45 -7.92
CA ASN A 224 -56.28 28.86 -7.83
C ASN A 224 -56.29 27.76 -6.76
N GLN A 225 -55.47 26.72 -6.95
CA GLN A 225 -55.35 25.65 -5.95
C GLN A 225 -54.64 26.17 -4.70
N ASP A 226 -55.27 25.94 -3.55
CA ASP A 226 -54.63 26.10 -2.25
C ASP A 226 -53.98 24.80 -1.82
N SER A 227 -52.76 24.88 -1.27
CA SER A 227 -52.01 23.69 -0.88
C SER A 227 -51.29 23.85 0.46
N ILE A 228 -51.36 22.81 1.29
CA ILE A 228 -50.62 22.70 2.55
C ILE A 228 -49.84 21.39 2.53
N ASN A 229 -48.52 21.46 2.71
CA ASN A 229 -47.67 20.31 2.92
C ASN A 229 -46.93 20.46 4.27
N ARG A 230 -47.10 19.50 5.17
CA ARG A 230 -46.59 19.55 6.56
C ARG A 230 -46.19 18.16 7.05
N SER A 231 -45.07 18.07 7.76
CA SER A 231 -44.75 16.90 8.59
C SER A 231 -45.44 17.07 9.95
N LEU A 232 -46.17 16.05 10.38
CA LEU A 232 -46.97 16.07 11.61
C LEU A 232 -46.62 14.86 12.47
N ALA A 233 -46.64 15.07 13.79
CA ALA A 233 -46.56 13.98 14.74
C ALA A 233 -47.91 13.22 14.82
N ALA A 234 -47.87 11.98 15.30
CA ALA A 234 -49.08 11.22 15.62
C ALA A 234 -50.02 12.03 16.54
N GLY A 235 -51.31 12.06 16.21
CA GLY A 235 -52.28 12.91 16.88
C GLY A 235 -53.48 13.27 16.00
N SER A 236 -54.44 13.99 16.59
CA SER A 236 -55.65 14.44 15.89
C SER A 236 -55.53 15.88 15.43
N TYR A 237 -56.01 16.15 14.21
CA TYR A 237 -55.94 17.44 13.53
C TYR A 237 -57.24 17.71 12.79
N TYR A 238 -57.43 18.96 12.36
CA TYR A 238 -58.58 19.38 11.56
C TYR A 238 -58.14 20.21 10.36
N ILE A 239 -58.79 19.98 9.22
CA ILE A 239 -58.72 20.88 8.05
C ILE A 239 -59.98 21.73 8.10
N GLN A 240 -59.84 23.04 8.04
CA GLN A 240 -60.96 23.94 7.82
C GLN A 240 -60.87 24.47 6.39
N VAL A 241 -61.90 24.21 5.60
CA VAL A 241 -62.17 24.91 4.34
C VAL A 241 -63.16 26.03 4.67
N TYR A 242 -62.92 27.26 4.23
CA TYR A 242 -63.83 28.37 4.51
C TYR A 242 -63.94 29.34 3.34
N GLY A 243 -65.13 29.94 3.19
CA GLY A 243 -65.36 30.95 2.17
C GLY A 243 -64.61 32.24 2.51
N ALA A 244 -63.61 32.61 1.71
CA ALA A 244 -62.79 33.80 1.95
C ALA A 244 -63.53 35.09 1.58
N ALA A 245 -64.15 35.11 0.39
CA ALA A 245 -64.88 36.26 -0.17
C ALA A 245 -66.11 35.84 -0.98
N ASP A 246 -66.07 34.68 -1.65
CA ASP A 246 -67.13 34.20 -2.55
C ASP A 246 -67.74 32.88 -2.08
N SER A 247 -68.88 32.53 -2.68
CA SER A 247 -69.42 31.17 -2.58
C SER A 247 -68.87 30.31 -3.71
N THR A 248 -68.46 29.07 -3.43
CA THR A 248 -67.88 28.15 -4.42
C THR A 248 -68.08 26.69 -4.03
N ASN A 249 -68.30 25.85 -5.03
CA ASN A 249 -68.04 24.42 -4.89
C ASN A 249 -66.53 24.18 -4.88
N TYR A 250 -66.06 23.10 -4.26
CA TYR A 250 -64.65 22.73 -4.26
C TYR A 250 -64.44 21.21 -4.24
N ASN A 251 -63.23 20.78 -4.58
CA ASN A 251 -62.73 19.43 -4.32
C ASN A 251 -61.52 19.49 -3.38
N LEU A 252 -61.64 18.84 -2.21
CA LEU A 252 -60.55 18.69 -1.25
C LEU A 252 -59.88 17.33 -1.46
N GLN A 253 -58.55 17.35 -1.60
CA GLN A 253 -57.71 16.16 -1.71
C GLN A 253 -56.72 16.13 -0.55
N VAL A 254 -56.60 14.98 0.13
CA VAL A 254 -55.69 14.81 1.26
C VAL A 254 -54.92 13.51 1.10
N ASN A 255 -53.60 13.57 1.27
CA ASN A 255 -52.70 12.43 1.17
C ASN A 255 -51.80 12.39 2.41
N PHE A 256 -51.62 11.21 3.01
CA PHE A 256 -50.69 11.02 4.12
C PHE A 256 -49.67 9.93 3.79
N THR A 257 -48.40 10.23 4.06
CA THR A 257 -47.31 9.27 4.00
C THR A 257 -46.71 9.15 5.38
N ALA A 258 -46.85 7.98 6.02
CA ALA A 258 -46.23 7.71 7.30
C ALA A 258 -44.70 7.71 7.17
N ASP A 259 -44.02 8.24 8.19
CA ASP A 259 -42.59 8.09 8.36
C ASP A 259 -42.25 6.61 8.60
N ALA A 260 -41.02 6.21 8.27
CA ALA A 260 -40.51 4.90 8.65
C ALA A 260 -40.50 4.76 10.20
N PRO A 261 -40.57 3.54 10.75
CA PRO A 261 -40.39 3.35 12.18
C PRO A 261 -39.03 3.89 12.62
N ASP A 262 -39.02 4.77 13.62
CA ASP A 262 -37.81 5.30 14.27
C ASP A 262 -36.99 4.12 14.82
N GLN A 263 -35.82 3.89 14.24
CA GLN A 263 -34.85 2.89 14.69
C GLN A 263 -33.72 3.53 15.49
N GLY A 264 -33.66 4.85 15.55
CA GLY A 264 -32.77 5.64 16.38
C GLY A 264 -33.29 5.78 17.82
N GLY A 265 -32.40 6.25 18.68
CA GLY A 265 -32.81 6.85 19.95
C GLY A 265 -32.64 8.37 19.88
N ASN A 266 -33.52 9.17 20.47
CA ASN A 266 -33.44 10.63 20.25
C ASN A 266 -32.62 11.37 21.33
N THR A 267 -31.94 10.60 22.19
CA THR A 267 -30.96 11.07 23.19
C THR A 267 -29.89 10.01 23.41
N VAL A 268 -28.74 10.40 23.97
CA VAL A 268 -27.68 9.46 24.38
C VAL A 268 -28.20 8.37 25.32
N ALA A 269 -29.14 8.70 26.22
CA ALA A 269 -29.69 7.74 27.18
C ALA A 269 -30.59 6.68 26.51
N ASN A 270 -31.26 7.04 25.43
CA ASN A 270 -32.19 6.17 24.70
C ASN A 270 -31.59 5.62 23.40
N ALA A 271 -30.28 5.79 23.17
CA ALA A 271 -29.60 5.39 21.96
C ALA A 271 -29.79 3.89 21.64
N THR A 272 -30.10 3.57 20.39
CA THR A 272 -30.29 2.18 19.95
C THR A 272 -28.96 1.44 19.95
N VAL A 273 -28.90 0.30 20.62
CA VAL A 273 -27.67 -0.51 20.71
C VAL A 273 -27.44 -1.28 19.41
N VAL A 274 -26.25 -1.14 18.83
CA VAL A 274 -25.84 -1.84 17.61
C VAL A 274 -24.51 -2.56 17.80
N SER A 275 -24.34 -3.69 17.11
CA SER A 275 -23.09 -4.46 17.06
C SER A 275 -22.40 -4.24 15.72
N LEU A 276 -21.10 -3.98 15.73
CA LEU A 276 -20.35 -3.74 14.49
C LEU A 276 -19.82 -5.07 13.90
N PRO A 277 -19.88 -5.27 12.56
CA PRO A 277 -20.35 -4.32 11.55
C PRO A 277 -21.89 -4.18 11.53
N ALA A 278 -22.37 -2.96 11.29
CA ALA A 278 -23.79 -2.63 11.22
C ALA A 278 -24.12 -1.87 9.94
N THR A 279 -25.29 -2.18 9.37
CA THR A 279 -25.93 -1.38 8.31
C THR A 279 -27.28 -0.95 8.83
N ILE A 280 -27.53 0.36 8.87
CA ILE A 280 -28.71 0.95 9.49
C ILE A 280 -29.36 1.88 8.48
N SER A 281 -30.67 1.73 8.27
CA SER A 281 -31.48 2.60 7.43
C SER A 281 -32.56 3.26 8.26
N ASP A 282 -32.61 4.59 8.24
CA ASP A 282 -33.56 5.40 9.00
C ASP A 282 -33.74 6.78 8.35
N LEU A 283 -34.43 7.71 9.03
CA LEU A 283 -34.60 9.08 8.58
C LEU A 283 -34.48 10.09 9.72
N VAL A 284 -33.97 11.28 9.38
CA VAL A 284 -34.10 12.47 10.23
C VAL A 284 -34.99 13.51 9.55
N ASN A 285 -35.94 14.08 10.28
CA ASN A 285 -36.88 15.08 9.77
C ASN A 285 -37.15 16.21 10.79
N THR A 286 -38.17 17.04 10.53
CA THR A 286 -38.50 18.17 11.41
C THR A 286 -39.09 17.77 12.77
N ASN A 287 -39.70 16.59 12.86
CA ASN A 287 -40.21 16.01 14.10
C ASN A 287 -39.19 15.11 14.79
N ASP A 288 -38.30 14.50 14.02
CA ASP A 288 -37.24 13.61 14.48
C ASP A 288 -35.86 14.10 14.01
N THR A 289 -35.30 15.05 14.75
CA THR A 289 -34.15 15.81 14.25
C THR A 289 -32.81 15.11 14.42
N GLN A 290 -32.79 14.02 15.19
CA GLN A 290 -31.55 13.36 15.60
C GLN A 290 -31.74 11.91 15.97
N ASP A 291 -30.82 11.06 15.50
CA ASP A 291 -30.83 9.63 15.80
C ASP A 291 -29.50 9.26 16.46
N TYR A 292 -29.59 8.60 17.62
CA TYR A 292 -28.46 8.08 18.36
C TYR A 292 -28.43 6.56 18.27
N TYR A 293 -27.26 6.05 17.87
CA TYR A 293 -26.89 4.64 17.95
C TYR A 293 -25.69 4.48 18.87
N LYS A 294 -25.62 3.35 19.57
CA LYS A 294 -24.57 3.07 20.55
C LYS A 294 -23.90 1.73 20.29
N PHE A 295 -22.57 1.72 20.25
CA PHE A 295 -21.78 0.50 20.07
C PHE A 295 -20.66 0.40 21.12
N THR A 296 -20.16 -0.81 21.36
CA THR A 296 -19.06 -1.07 22.30
C THR A 296 -17.91 -1.77 21.60
N LEU A 297 -16.69 -1.28 21.82
CA LEU A 297 -15.44 -1.87 21.39
C LEU A 297 -14.79 -2.62 22.55
N ASN A 298 -14.43 -3.88 22.34
CA ASN A 298 -13.72 -4.71 23.33
C ASN A 298 -12.20 -4.60 23.23
N SER A 299 -11.71 -4.05 22.12
CA SER A 299 -10.29 -3.83 21.82
C SER A 299 -10.14 -2.50 21.08
N THR A 300 -8.93 -1.98 21.04
CA THR A 300 -8.58 -0.85 20.18
C THR A 300 -8.91 -1.16 18.73
N ALA A 301 -9.54 -0.22 18.02
CA ALA A 301 -9.98 -0.44 16.65
C ALA A 301 -10.04 0.85 15.83
N LEU A 302 -9.83 0.71 14.52
CA LEU A 302 -10.17 1.71 13.52
C LEU A 302 -11.66 1.60 13.22
N VAL A 303 -12.42 2.62 13.60
CA VAL A 303 -13.85 2.72 13.31
C VAL A 303 -14.06 3.55 12.06
N ASP A 304 -14.86 3.02 11.14
CA ASP A 304 -15.24 3.67 9.88
C ASP A 304 -16.77 3.69 9.80
N ILE A 305 -17.34 4.89 9.87
CA ILE A 305 -18.78 5.16 9.81
C ILE A 305 -19.02 6.04 8.60
N ARG A 306 -19.91 5.64 7.72
CA ARG A 306 -20.21 6.41 6.51
C ARG A 306 -21.64 6.23 6.06
N PHE A 307 -22.22 7.27 5.48
CA PHE A 307 -23.43 7.09 4.71
C PHE A 307 -23.11 6.28 3.44
N THR A 308 -23.96 5.30 3.14
CA THR A 308 -23.96 4.56 1.87
C THR A 308 -25.10 5.02 0.96
N SER A 309 -26.12 5.68 1.53
CA SER A 309 -27.17 6.38 0.77
C SER A 309 -27.69 7.56 1.58
N LEU A 310 -28.03 8.67 0.92
CA LEU A 310 -28.59 9.85 1.55
C LEU A 310 -29.56 10.57 0.60
N SER A 311 -30.79 10.87 1.04
CA SER A 311 -31.81 11.53 0.20
C SER A 311 -31.81 13.06 0.29
N ALA A 312 -31.26 13.63 1.36
CA ALA A 312 -31.09 15.06 1.61
C ALA A 312 -30.07 15.29 2.73
N ASP A 313 -29.70 16.53 3.01
CA ASP A 313 -28.61 16.86 3.94
C ASP A 313 -28.86 16.32 5.37
N ALA A 314 -27.89 15.54 5.87
CA ALA A 314 -27.80 15.03 7.23
C ALA A 314 -26.32 14.88 7.61
N ASN A 315 -26.00 15.08 8.89
CA ASN A 315 -24.63 15.15 9.38
C ASN A 315 -24.33 14.02 10.37
N LEU A 316 -23.10 13.52 10.36
CA LEU A 316 -22.57 12.52 11.29
C LEU A 316 -21.72 13.18 12.39
N THR A 317 -21.88 12.69 13.61
CA THR A 317 -20.98 12.99 14.73
C THR A 317 -20.66 11.70 15.47
N LEU A 318 -19.37 11.45 15.74
CA LEU A 318 -18.92 10.37 16.61
C LEU A 318 -18.67 10.94 18.01
N GLN A 319 -19.30 10.36 19.02
CA GLN A 319 -19.28 10.85 20.39
C GLN A 319 -18.78 9.80 21.39
N ASP A 320 -18.24 10.27 22.50
CA ASP A 320 -17.96 9.44 23.67
C ASP A 320 -19.25 8.95 24.35
N GLN A 321 -19.13 8.11 25.39
CA GLN A 321 -20.27 7.59 26.14
C GLN A 321 -21.17 8.66 26.80
N ASN A 322 -20.66 9.90 26.98
CA ASN A 322 -21.36 11.00 27.62
C ASN A 322 -21.99 11.97 26.59
N GLY A 323 -21.79 11.74 25.29
CA GLY A 323 -22.30 12.59 24.21
C GLY A 323 -21.35 13.72 23.80
N ASN A 324 -20.09 13.72 24.24
CA ASN A 324 -19.11 14.69 23.78
C ASN A 324 -18.54 14.27 22.43
N GLY A 325 -18.47 15.20 21.46
CA GLY A 325 -17.89 14.94 20.14
C GLY A 325 -16.40 14.58 20.24
N ILE A 326 -16.01 13.47 19.59
CA ILE A 326 -14.61 13.00 19.49
C ILE A 326 -13.95 13.61 18.25
N VAL A 327 -14.72 13.76 17.18
CA VAL A 327 -14.32 14.45 15.95
C VAL A 327 -15.32 15.57 15.66
N PRO A 328 -14.94 16.61 14.89
CA PRO A 328 -15.88 17.58 14.40
C PRO A 328 -17.04 16.91 13.65
N THR A 329 -18.25 17.41 13.85
CA THR A 329 -19.42 17.02 13.06
C THR A 329 -19.13 17.23 11.58
N THR A 330 -19.49 16.26 10.76
CA THR A 330 -19.42 16.39 9.31
C THR A 330 -20.40 17.47 8.86
N ASN A 331 -20.12 18.15 7.75
CA ASN A 331 -20.92 19.29 7.30
C ASN A 331 -21.04 19.35 5.78
N GLN A 332 -21.04 18.19 5.12
CA GLN A 332 -21.21 18.12 3.68
C GLN A 332 -22.67 18.34 3.33
N SER A 333 -22.96 19.39 2.58
CA SER A 333 -24.34 19.73 2.22
C SER A 333 -24.93 18.78 1.16
N GLY A 334 -26.25 18.63 1.20
CA GLY A 334 -27.04 17.98 0.14
C GLY A 334 -27.02 16.45 0.25
N THR A 335 -26.77 15.75 -0.85
CA THR A 335 -26.74 14.28 -0.87
C THR A 335 -25.32 13.72 -0.85
N THR A 336 -24.33 14.54 -0.51
CA THR A 336 -22.94 14.13 -0.39
C THR A 336 -22.80 13.21 0.81
N LEU A 337 -22.13 12.06 0.63
CA LEU A 337 -22.03 11.07 1.70
C LEU A 337 -20.94 11.46 2.70
N ASP A 338 -21.37 11.79 3.91
CA ASP A 338 -20.47 11.98 5.04
C ASP A 338 -19.82 10.68 5.51
N ALA A 339 -18.59 10.79 5.99
CA ALA A 339 -17.84 9.70 6.59
C ALA A 339 -16.97 10.19 7.74
N ILE A 340 -16.86 9.36 8.76
CA ILE A 340 -15.96 9.50 9.90
C ILE A 340 -15.10 8.25 9.97
N ARG A 341 -13.78 8.45 9.93
CA ARG A 341 -12.80 7.42 10.24
C ARG A 341 -11.99 7.85 11.45
N ARG A 342 -11.90 6.98 12.47
CA ARG A 342 -11.23 7.30 13.73
C ARG A 342 -10.73 6.04 14.43
N SER A 343 -9.48 6.04 14.86
CA SER A 343 -8.99 5.02 15.79
C SER A 343 -9.45 5.32 17.22
N LEU A 344 -9.93 4.30 17.91
CA LEU A 344 -10.55 4.41 19.23
C LEU A 344 -10.03 3.31 20.16
N ASN A 345 -9.87 3.65 21.43
CA ASN A 345 -9.59 2.70 22.51
C ASN A 345 -10.85 1.88 22.87
N PRO A 346 -10.71 0.75 23.59
CA PRO A 346 -11.85 -0.01 24.10
C PRO A 346 -12.79 0.89 24.91
N GLY A 347 -14.09 0.74 24.70
CA GLY A 347 -15.08 1.60 25.32
C GLY A 347 -16.39 1.64 24.55
N THR A 348 -17.30 2.48 25.02
CA THR A 348 -18.63 2.63 24.46
C THR A 348 -18.77 4.00 23.83
N TYR A 349 -19.32 4.04 22.62
CA TYR A 349 -19.37 5.23 21.77
C TYR A 349 -20.76 5.39 21.16
N ASN A 350 -21.09 6.62 20.79
CA ASN A 350 -22.35 6.94 20.14
C ASN A 350 -22.11 7.48 18.72
N ILE A 351 -22.93 7.02 17.78
CA ILE A 351 -23.08 7.60 16.44
C ILE A 351 -24.32 8.49 16.51
N LEU A 352 -24.15 9.77 16.24
CA LEU A 352 -25.22 10.74 16.15
C LEU A 352 -25.41 11.14 14.69
N VAL A 353 -26.60 10.90 14.15
CA VAL A 353 -27.07 11.46 12.89
C VAL A 353 -27.95 12.66 13.20
N THR A 354 -27.70 13.81 12.59
CA THR A 354 -28.54 15.00 12.76
C THR A 354 -29.05 15.52 11.43
N ARG A 355 -30.25 16.10 11.45
CA ARG A 355 -30.82 16.73 10.26
C ARG A 355 -30.00 17.92 9.80
N GLY A 356 -29.73 18.00 8.49
CA GLY A 356 -29.09 19.14 7.85
C GLY A 356 -29.90 20.44 7.97
N ALA A 357 -29.21 21.57 7.86
CA ALA A 357 -29.83 22.88 7.99
C ALA A 357 -30.73 23.16 6.78
N GLY A 358 -32.02 23.46 7.01
CA GLY A 358 -33.00 23.70 5.95
C GLY A 358 -33.58 22.43 5.31
N THR A 359 -33.14 21.24 5.72
CA THR A 359 -33.73 19.96 5.28
C THR A 359 -35.07 19.71 5.95
N THR A 360 -36.09 19.28 5.20
CA THR A 360 -37.37 18.82 5.77
C THR A 360 -37.27 17.38 6.26
N THR A 361 -36.81 16.47 5.39
CA THR A 361 -36.60 15.04 5.67
C THR A 361 -35.37 14.54 4.91
N ALA A 362 -34.48 13.80 5.58
CA ALA A 362 -33.37 13.08 5.00
C ALA A 362 -33.44 11.59 5.40
N ASN A 363 -33.73 10.73 4.42
CA ASN A 363 -33.56 9.29 4.58
C ASN A 363 -32.09 8.95 4.38
N TYR A 364 -31.54 8.10 5.23
CA TYR A 364 -30.16 7.66 5.12
C TYR A 364 -30.03 6.15 5.28
N THR A 365 -28.95 5.62 4.74
CA THR A 365 -28.40 4.33 5.15
C THR A 365 -26.96 4.57 5.54
N LEU A 366 -26.55 4.14 6.72
CA LEU A 366 -25.16 4.19 7.18
C LEU A 366 -24.59 2.79 7.35
N SER A 367 -23.30 2.68 7.05
CA SER A 367 -22.46 1.52 7.37
C SER A 367 -21.49 1.93 8.46
N ALA A 368 -21.39 1.11 9.50
CA ALA A 368 -20.43 1.26 10.58
C ALA A 368 -19.65 -0.03 10.75
N VAL A 369 -18.32 0.04 10.64
CA VAL A 369 -17.42 -1.10 10.79
C VAL A 369 -16.28 -0.76 11.76
N ALA A 370 -15.75 -1.77 12.43
CA ALA A 370 -14.59 -1.64 13.30
C ALA A 370 -13.55 -2.70 12.94
N GLN A 371 -12.36 -2.27 12.57
CA GLN A 371 -11.22 -3.15 12.32
C GLN A 371 -10.29 -3.10 13.54
N THR A 372 -10.00 -4.25 14.14
CA THR A 372 -9.13 -4.32 15.31
C THR A 372 -7.71 -3.86 14.98
N ILE A 373 -7.13 -3.04 15.86
CA ILE A 373 -5.72 -2.63 15.81
C ILE A 373 -4.97 -3.50 16.80
N SER A 374 -3.85 -4.08 16.36
CA SER A 374 -2.99 -4.91 17.21
C SER A 374 -2.30 -4.06 18.28
N PRO A 375 -1.74 -4.67 19.34
CA PRO A 375 -0.91 -3.92 20.28
C PRO A 375 0.33 -3.35 19.59
N ASP A 376 0.57 -2.04 19.77
CA ASP A 376 1.73 -1.31 19.26
C ASP A 376 3.04 -2.03 19.62
N GLN A 377 3.81 -2.38 18.59
CA GLN A 377 5.14 -2.96 18.71
C GLN A 377 6.27 -2.00 18.32
N ALA A 378 5.95 -0.89 17.65
CA ALA A 378 6.89 0.03 17.04
C ALA A 378 6.73 1.43 17.65
N GLY A 379 7.17 1.60 18.90
CA GLY A 379 6.82 2.78 19.67
C GLY A 379 7.12 4.14 19.03
N ASN A 380 6.39 5.15 19.52
CA ASN A 380 6.29 6.53 19.03
C ASN A 380 7.56 7.41 19.08
N SER A 381 8.72 6.83 19.37
CA SER A 381 9.99 7.57 19.39
C SER A 381 11.17 6.69 19.01
N GLN A 382 12.26 7.31 18.57
CA GLN A 382 13.49 6.59 18.22
C GLN A 382 14.05 5.71 19.36
N GLY A 383 13.85 6.12 20.63
CA GLY A 383 14.27 5.34 21.81
C GLY A 383 13.37 4.13 22.10
N ALA A 384 12.14 4.14 21.59
CA ALA A 384 11.17 3.05 21.69
C ALA A 384 11.04 2.23 20.39
N ALA A 385 11.93 2.47 19.42
CA ALA A 385 11.85 1.87 18.10
C ALA A 385 11.91 0.32 18.16
N GLN A 386 11.08 -0.34 17.35
CA GLN A 386 11.16 -1.79 17.20
C GLN A 386 12.50 -2.18 16.58
N ASN A 387 13.29 -3.00 17.27
CA ASN A 387 14.58 -3.46 16.76
C ASN A 387 14.39 -4.64 15.81
N LEU A 388 14.65 -4.40 14.51
CA LEU A 388 14.61 -5.39 13.45
C LEU A 388 15.91 -6.19 13.31
N GLY A 389 16.96 -5.84 14.07
CA GLY A 389 18.25 -6.52 14.03
C GLY A 389 19.11 -6.11 12.84
N THR A 390 19.98 -7.00 12.38
CA THR A 390 20.80 -6.77 11.18
C THR A 390 20.00 -7.15 9.93
N LEU A 391 19.92 -6.23 8.98
CA LEU A 391 19.20 -6.46 7.73
C LEU A 391 20.09 -7.26 6.77
N SER A 392 19.90 -8.57 6.73
CA SER A 392 20.63 -9.52 5.87
C SER A 392 19.79 -10.08 4.71
N GLY A 393 18.58 -9.55 4.51
CA GLY A 393 17.59 -9.97 3.53
C GLY A 393 16.37 -9.04 3.59
N SER A 394 15.20 -9.54 3.20
CA SER A 394 13.94 -8.79 3.31
C SER A 394 13.31 -8.94 4.69
N ILE A 395 12.80 -7.84 5.26
CA ILE A 395 12.00 -7.84 6.49
C ILE A 395 10.68 -7.16 6.20
N SER A 396 9.58 -7.81 6.58
CA SER A 396 8.21 -7.29 6.46
C SER A 396 7.59 -7.06 7.84
N ARG A 397 6.88 -5.94 8.01
CA ARG A 397 6.10 -5.59 9.21
C ARG A 397 4.77 -5.00 8.80
N SER A 398 3.75 -5.20 9.62
CA SER A 398 2.44 -4.59 9.41
C SER A 398 1.98 -3.98 10.70
N GLU A 399 1.53 -2.73 10.65
CA GLU A 399 0.98 -2.03 11.80
C GLU A 399 0.00 -0.93 11.35
N PHE A 400 -0.24 0.05 12.22
CA PHE A 400 -1.21 1.11 12.13
C PHE A 400 -0.60 2.42 12.62
N VAL A 401 -0.80 3.49 11.85
CA VAL A 401 -0.54 4.87 12.31
C VAL A 401 -1.81 5.71 12.23
N GLY A 402 -2.01 6.58 13.20
CA GLY A 402 -3.21 7.37 13.36
C GLY A 402 -3.25 8.21 14.64
N SER A 403 -4.44 8.53 15.14
CA SER A 403 -4.58 9.42 16.30
C SER A 403 -4.24 8.78 17.65
N ILE A 404 -4.45 7.47 17.79
CA ILE A 404 -4.00 6.72 18.98
C ILE A 404 -2.52 6.34 18.92
N ASP A 405 -1.94 6.30 17.72
CA ASP A 405 -0.57 5.89 17.46
C ASP A 405 0.07 6.79 16.40
N SER A 406 0.73 7.83 16.85
CA SER A 406 1.13 8.94 15.98
C SER A 406 2.34 8.64 15.10
N ASN A 407 3.15 7.64 15.47
CA ASN A 407 4.41 7.34 14.82
C ASN A 407 4.79 5.90 15.10
N ASP A 408 5.26 5.22 14.06
CA ASP A 408 5.99 3.98 14.22
C ASP A 408 7.47 4.16 13.93
N TYR A 409 8.31 3.83 14.90
CA TYR A 409 9.75 3.79 14.71
C TYR A 409 10.28 2.36 14.62
N TYR A 410 11.07 2.10 13.58
CA TYR A 410 11.83 0.86 13.41
C TYR A 410 13.32 1.14 13.42
N LYS A 411 14.12 0.23 13.94
CA LYS A 411 15.58 0.30 13.98
C LYS A 411 16.18 -0.93 13.30
N PHE A 412 17.15 -0.74 12.42
CA PHE A 412 17.92 -1.83 11.82
C PHE A 412 19.41 -1.48 11.73
N ASN A 413 20.25 -2.51 11.55
CA ASN A 413 21.69 -2.38 11.37
C ASN A 413 22.13 -2.94 10.01
N LEU A 414 23.11 -2.30 9.40
CA LEU A 414 23.85 -2.79 8.24
C LEU A 414 25.29 -3.06 8.69
N ASN A 415 25.79 -4.27 8.41
CA ASN A 415 27.17 -4.65 8.75
C ASN A 415 28.17 -4.22 7.67
N THR A 416 27.69 -4.02 6.46
CA THR A 416 28.47 -3.63 5.28
C THR A 416 27.71 -2.53 4.54
N SER A 417 28.40 -1.77 3.69
CA SER A 417 27.72 -0.87 2.76
C SER A 417 26.74 -1.67 1.90
N SER A 418 25.52 -1.15 1.73
CA SER A 418 24.42 -1.87 1.10
C SER A 418 23.52 -0.92 0.28
N SER A 419 22.93 -1.44 -0.79
CA SER A 419 21.80 -0.82 -1.50
C SER A 419 20.52 -1.14 -0.74
N PHE A 420 19.87 -0.12 -0.20
CA PHE A 420 18.67 -0.21 0.63
C PHE A 420 17.42 0.13 -0.18
N ASN A 421 16.37 -0.67 0.01
CA ASN A 421 15.04 -0.41 -0.52
C ASN A 421 14.00 -0.48 0.61
N LEU A 422 12.96 0.34 0.50
CA LEU A 422 11.81 0.37 1.38
C LEU A 422 10.54 0.54 0.53
N SER A 423 9.50 -0.22 0.86
CA SER A 423 8.15 -0.06 0.35
C SER A 423 7.17 -0.01 1.52
N LEU A 424 6.33 1.01 1.57
CA LEU A 424 5.17 1.08 2.44
C LEU A 424 3.91 0.92 1.58
N SER A 425 3.13 -0.12 1.86
CA SER A 425 1.95 -0.47 1.07
C SER A 425 0.74 -0.80 1.94
N GLY A 426 -0.41 -1.11 1.33
CA GLY A 426 -1.62 -1.49 2.08
C GLY A 426 -2.31 -0.32 2.79
N LEU A 427 -1.99 0.91 2.40
CA LEU A 427 -2.54 2.12 2.99
C LEU A 427 -4.04 2.26 2.70
N SER A 428 -4.83 2.53 3.74
CA SER A 428 -6.25 2.92 3.64
C SER A 428 -6.44 4.44 3.69
N ASP A 429 -5.41 5.18 4.11
CA ASP A 429 -5.33 6.64 4.19
C ASP A 429 -3.85 7.07 4.15
N ASN A 430 -3.56 8.37 4.17
CA ASN A 430 -2.21 8.89 3.95
C ASN A 430 -1.23 8.67 5.11
N ALA A 431 -0.10 8.03 4.84
CA ALA A 431 1.05 7.94 5.73
C ALA A 431 2.37 8.11 4.96
N ASP A 432 3.30 8.84 5.56
CA ASP A 432 4.61 9.15 4.99
C ASP A 432 5.71 8.30 5.66
N VAL A 433 6.87 8.19 4.99
CA VAL A 433 8.06 7.52 5.53
C VAL A 433 9.29 8.44 5.54
N ARG A 434 10.06 8.39 6.62
CA ARG A 434 11.41 8.97 6.70
C ARG A 434 12.44 7.98 7.18
N LEU A 435 13.65 8.07 6.62
CA LEU A 435 14.82 7.30 7.03
C LEU A 435 15.83 8.22 7.72
N PHE A 436 16.37 7.81 8.86
CA PHE A 436 17.37 8.53 9.65
C PHE A 436 18.60 7.67 9.92
N ASN A 437 19.76 8.32 10.11
CA ASN A 437 20.96 7.66 10.64
C ASN A 437 20.94 7.61 12.19
N SER A 438 21.98 7.02 12.77
CA SER A 438 22.15 6.88 14.22
C SER A 438 22.23 8.19 15.01
N VAL A 439 22.58 9.30 14.36
CA VAL A 439 22.66 10.63 14.96
C VAL A 439 21.43 11.51 14.63
N ASN A 440 20.33 10.88 14.18
CA ASN A 440 19.04 11.51 13.87
C ASN A 440 19.09 12.52 12.71
N THR A 441 20.04 12.38 11.79
CA THR A 441 20.01 13.09 10.51
C THR A 441 19.11 12.34 9.53
N GLN A 442 18.15 13.04 8.91
CA GLN A 442 17.31 12.49 7.85
C GLN A 442 18.16 12.21 6.60
N ILE A 443 18.07 11.00 6.08
CA ILE A 443 18.79 10.53 4.89
C ILE A 443 17.86 10.54 3.67
N ALA A 444 16.62 10.10 3.86
CA ALA A 444 15.63 9.99 2.80
C ALA A 444 14.21 10.17 3.34
N ILE A 445 13.28 10.51 2.45
CA ILE A 445 11.86 10.70 2.73
C ILE A 445 11.05 10.27 1.49
N SER A 446 9.87 9.73 1.73
CA SER A 446 8.81 9.58 0.73
C SER A 446 7.50 10.05 1.37
N ASN A 447 6.73 10.85 0.63
CA ASN A 447 5.54 11.56 1.11
C ASN A 447 4.48 11.71 0.00
N GLN A 448 4.12 10.60 -0.63
CA GLN A 448 3.06 10.59 -1.63
C GLN A 448 1.73 10.98 -0.98
N THR A 449 0.84 11.59 -1.77
CA THR A 449 -0.46 12.00 -1.25
C THR A 449 -1.48 10.87 -1.33
N GLY A 450 -2.42 10.84 -0.39
CA GLY A 450 -3.51 9.87 -0.39
C GLY A 450 -3.02 8.49 0.05
N ASN A 451 -3.59 7.42 -0.50
CA ASN A 451 -3.23 6.04 -0.15
C ASN A 451 -2.21 5.40 -1.10
N SER A 452 -1.39 6.23 -1.76
CA SER A 452 -0.33 5.76 -2.66
C SER A 452 0.80 5.11 -1.86
N ASN A 453 1.45 4.09 -2.39
CA ASN A 453 2.58 3.46 -1.71
C ASN A 453 3.76 4.44 -1.56
N GLU A 454 4.46 4.37 -0.43
CA GLU A 454 5.73 5.09 -0.23
C GLU A 454 6.90 4.21 -0.64
N THR A 455 7.89 4.79 -1.32
CA THR A 455 9.07 4.03 -1.77
C THR A 455 10.37 4.80 -1.58
N ILE A 456 11.41 4.11 -1.12
CA ILE A 456 12.81 4.55 -1.17
C ILE A 456 13.56 3.43 -1.87
N SER A 457 14.17 3.70 -3.02
CA SER A 457 14.76 2.65 -3.86
C SER A 457 16.24 2.91 -4.15
N ASN A 458 17.04 1.85 -4.15
CA ASN A 458 18.47 1.83 -4.48
C ASN A 458 19.31 2.86 -3.71
N LEU A 459 18.95 3.13 -2.45
CA LEU A 459 19.68 4.09 -1.63
C LEU A 459 20.96 3.45 -1.09
N SER A 460 22.12 3.98 -1.47
CA SER A 460 23.40 3.51 -0.93
C SER A 460 23.58 3.96 0.52
N LEU A 461 23.61 3.00 1.44
CA LEU A 461 23.87 3.21 2.85
C LEU A 461 25.18 2.55 3.25
N SER A 462 26.00 3.24 4.05
CA SER A 462 27.20 2.63 4.66
C SER A 462 26.81 1.66 5.77
N ALA A 463 27.78 0.88 6.26
CA ALA A 463 27.59 0.11 7.48
C ALA A 463 27.22 1.05 8.65
N GLY A 464 26.24 0.67 9.45
CA GLY A 464 25.74 1.50 10.54
C GLY A 464 24.32 1.16 10.98
N THR A 465 23.83 1.94 11.94
CA THR A 465 22.47 1.82 12.49
C THR A 465 21.58 2.89 11.87
N TYR A 466 20.38 2.48 11.45
CA TYR A 466 19.39 3.32 10.80
C TYR A 466 18.02 3.18 11.46
N TYR A 467 17.20 4.21 11.29
CA TYR A 467 15.85 4.26 11.83
C TYR A 467 14.85 4.66 10.74
N ILE A 468 13.72 3.97 10.70
CA ILE A 468 12.59 4.32 9.84
C ILE A 468 11.52 4.91 10.75
N ARG A 469 10.92 6.01 10.31
CA ARG A 469 9.74 6.61 10.93
C ARG A 469 8.60 6.55 9.92
N ILE A 470 7.49 5.96 10.32
CA ILE A 470 6.21 5.98 9.60
C ILE A 470 5.27 6.85 10.40
N TYR A 471 4.55 7.77 9.75
CA TYR A 471 3.65 8.68 10.46
C TYR A 471 2.47 9.10 9.55
N PRO A 472 1.28 9.34 10.12
CA PRO A 472 0.11 9.72 9.33
C PRO A 472 0.24 11.17 8.86
N SER A 473 -0.31 11.46 7.68
CA SER A 473 -0.38 12.83 7.18
C SER A 473 -1.62 13.53 7.74
N GLY A 474 -1.43 14.55 8.58
CA GLY A 474 -2.53 15.28 9.21
C GLY A 474 -3.33 14.40 10.18
N SER A 475 -4.62 14.22 9.91
CA SER A 475 -5.54 13.41 10.73
C SER A 475 -5.84 12.03 10.13
N ALA A 476 -5.00 11.58 9.18
CA ALA A 476 -5.16 10.29 8.53
C ALA A 476 -5.05 9.13 9.53
N GLU A 477 -5.72 8.03 9.21
CA GLU A 477 -5.76 6.82 10.02
C GLU A 477 -5.58 5.61 9.09
N THR A 478 -4.47 4.89 9.19
CA THR A 478 -4.16 3.84 8.21
C THR A 478 -3.38 2.67 8.77
N PHE A 479 -3.77 1.48 8.33
CA PHE A 479 -2.90 0.31 8.38
C PHE A 479 -1.83 0.41 7.29
N TYR A 480 -0.73 -0.29 7.46
CA TYR A 480 0.31 -0.39 6.45
C TYR A 480 1.03 -1.74 6.50
N ASN A 481 1.74 -2.05 5.43
CA ASN A 481 2.73 -3.11 5.31
C ASN A 481 4.07 -2.47 4.90
N LEU A 482 5.06 -2.54 5.79
CA LEU A 482 6.43 -2.10 5.58
C LEU A 482 7.27 -3.29 5.10
N ASP A 483 7.85 -3.18 3.92
CA ASP A 483 8.84 -4.10 3.39
C ASP A 483 10.18 -3.37 3.23
N ILE A 484 11.23 -3.89 3.84
CA ILE A 484 12.59 -3.35 3.69
C ILE A 484 13.56 -4.41 3.23
N THR A 485 14.50 -4.03 2.38
CA THR A 485 15.57 -4.91 1.90
C THR A 485 16.89 -4.15 1.89
N ALA A 486 17.97 -4.87 2.16
CA ALA A 486 19.32 -4.36 1.91
C ALA A 486 20.15 -5.45 1.25
N GLN A 487 20.76 -5.10 0.12
CA GLN A 487 21.72 -5.93 -0.57
C GLN A 487 23.11 -5.34 -0.36
N PRO A 488 24.07 -6.07 0.24
CA PRO A 488 25.44 -5.59 0.36
C PRO A 488 25.99 -5.11 -1.00
N GLN A 489 26.95 -4.20 -0.96
CA GLN A 489 27.58 -3.65 -2.15
C GLN A 489 29.08 -3.67 -1.95
N ALA A 490 29.77 -4.39 -2.83
CA ALA A 490 31.21 -4.35 -2.88
C ALA A 490 31.66 -2.98 -3.38
N ARG A 491 32.69 -2.42 -2.74
CA ARG A 491 33.22 -1.12 -3.13
C ARG A 491 34.58 -1.28 -3.80
N GLN A 492 34.69 -0.77 -5.03
CA GLN A 492 35.97 -0.64 -5.73
C GLN A 492 36.91 0.30 -4.95
N LEU A 493 38.18 -0.07 -4.88
CA LEU A 493 39.26 0.68 -4.27
C LEU A 493 40.19 1.18 -5.39
N GLU A 494 40.00 2.43 -5.82
CA GLU A 494 40.76 3.02 -6.93
C GLU A 494 42.29 3.02 -6.69
N ILE A 495 43.04 2.48 -7.66
CA ILE A 495 44.51 2.43 -7.66
C ILE A 495 45.09 3.15 -8.89
N ASN A 496 44.57 2.87 -10.08
CA ASN A 496 44.96 3.48 -11.36
C ASN A 496 43.80 4.33 -11.90
N PRO A 497 43.79 5.66 -11.68
CA PRO A 497 42.68 6.51 -12.13
C PRO A 497 42.57 6.54 -13.66
N GLY A 498 41.54 5.90 -14.21
CA GLY A 498 41.27 5.82 -15.66
C GLY A 498 40.61 4.49 -16.05
N ALA A 499 40.47 4.23 -17.35
CA ALA A 499 39.84 3.01 -17.87
C ALA A 499 40.82 1.81 -17.96
N GLY A 500 41.94 1.85 -17.25
CA GLY A 500 42.99 0.83 -17.34
C GLY A 500 43.08 -0.01 -16.06
N SER A 501 43.07 -1.34 -16.22
CA SER A 501 43.19 -2.31 -15.13
C SER A 501 44.42 -2.07 -14.25
N SER A 502 44.23 -2.13 -12.93
CA SER A 502 45.34 -2.15 -11.96
C SER A 502 45.88 -3.55 -11.67
N ASP A 503 45.18 -4.60 -12.11
CA ASP A 503 45.54 -6.03 -11.94
C ASP A 503 46.11 -6.38 -10.54
N PRO A 504 45.36 -6.19 -9.44
CA PRO A 504 45.88 -6.48 -8.11
C PRO A 504 46.22 -7.96 -7.91
N ASP A 505 47.37 -8.23 -7.29
CA ASP A 505 47.88 -9.57 -6.99
C ASP A 505 48.62 -9.59 -5.63
N ASN A 506 49.09 -10.76 -5.20
CA ASN A 506 49.89 -11.00 -4.00
C ASN A 506 49.22 -10.48 -2.71
N LEU A 507 47.90 -10.58 -2.64
CA LEU A 507 47.10 -10.12 -1.51
C LEU A 507 47.56 -10.81 -0.21
N THR A 508 48.20 -10.03 0.66
CA THR A 508 48.88 -10.49 1.86
C THR A 508 48.44 -9.66 3.07
N THR A 509 47.95 -10.33 4.11
CA THR A 509 47.50 -9.65 5.33
C THR A 509 48.67 -9.39 6.27
N TRP A 510 48.86 -8.16 6.70
CA TRP A 510 49.86 -7.79 7.71
C TRP A 510 49.38 -6.59 8.55
N ASN A 511 49.49 -6.68 9.89
CA ASN A 511 49.10 -5.61 10.82
C ASN A 511 47.68 -5.04 10.57
N ASN A 512 46.69 -5.92 10.39
CA ASN A 512 45.28 -5.57 10.13
C ASN A 512 45.07 -4.67 8.91
N ALA A 513 45.94 -4.80 7.90
CA ALA A 513 45.82 -4.17 6.60
C ALA A 513 46.12 -5.18 5.50
N LEU A 514 45.61 -4.92 4.31
CA LEU A 514 45.97 -5.67 3.12
C LEU A 514 47.19 -5.01 2.45
N TYR A 515 48.20 -5.81 2.14
CA TYR A 515 49.31 -5.46 1.25
C TYR A 515 49.15 -6.25 -0.04
N PHE A 516 49.42 -5.61 -1.17
CA PHE A 516 49.18 -6.21 -2.48
C PHE A 516 50.06 -5.54 -3.53
N THR A 517 50.18 -6.16 -4.68
CA THR A 517 50.91 -5.64 -5.83
C THR A 517 49.89 -5.17 -6.85
N ALA A 518 50.04 -3.98 -7.42
CA ALA A 518 49.13 -3.48 -8.46
C ALA A 518 49.84 -2.48 -9.36
N ASN A 519 49.40 -2.44 -10.63
CA ASN A 519 49.86 -1.50 -11.62
C ASN A 519 49.23 -0.12 -11.38
N ASP A 520 50.07 0.91 -11.30
CA ASP A 520 49.65 2.28 -11.05
C ASP A 520 49.42 3.10 -12.34
N GLY A 521 49.49 2.44 -13.50
CA GLY A 521 49.33 3.04 -14.83
C GLY A 521 50.50 3.90 -15.31
N THR A 522 51.53 4.14 -14.49
CA THR A 522 52.61 5.08 -14.81
C THR A 522 54.02 4.54 -14.55
N THR A 523 54.27 3.96 -13.38
CA THR A 523 55.54 3.37 -12.96
C THR A 523 55.56 1.83 -13.02
N GLY A 524 54.41 1.21 -13.29
CA GLY A 524 54.23 -0.24 -13.43
C GLY A 524 53.71 -0.88 -12.14
N ILE A 525 53.99 -2.17 -11.92
CA ILE A 525 53.55 -2.89 -10.72
C ILE A 525 54.35 -2.39 -9.51
N GLN A 526 53.62 -1.93 -8.50
CA GLN A 526 54.17 -1.42 -7.24
C GLN A 526 53.57 -2.16 -6.04
N LEU A 527 54.20 -2.01 -4.89
CA LEU A 527 53.68 -2.48 -3.60
C LEU A 527 52.72 -1.44 -3.03
N TRP A 528 51.54 -1.91 -2.62
CA TRP A 528 50.46 -1.11 -2.07
C TRP A 528 50.02 -1.64 -0.72
N ARG A 529 49.35 -0.76 0.03
CA ARG A 529 48.70 -1.05 1.30
C ARG A 529 47.29 -0.44 1.30
N THR A 530 46.31 -1.15 1.85
CA THR A 530 44.98 -0.59 2.11
C THR A 530 44.41 -1.07 3.44
N ASN A 531 43.63 -0.19 4.07
CA ASN A 531 42.76 -0.54 5.20
C ASN A 531 41.29 -0.70 4.77
N GLY A 532 41.04 -0.83 3.46
CA GLY A 532 39.70 -0.89 2.91
C GLY A 532 38.99 0.45 2.99
N THR A 533 39.70 1.57 3.05
CA THR A 533 39.15 2.93 2.87
C THR A 533 40.14 3.83 2.15
N THR A 534 41.43 3.68 2.44
CA THR A 534 42.50 4.45 1.84
C THR A 534 43.56 3.52 1.27
N ASN A 535 43.91 3.71 0.00
CA ASN A 535 45.03 3.05 -0.66
C ASN A 535 46.30 3.89 -0.50
N THR A 536 47.42 3.25 -0.17
CA THR A 536 48.72 3.89 0.00
C THR A 536 49.76 3.12 -0.79
N ARG A 537 50.41 3.80 -1.75
CA ARG A 537 51.54 3.26 -2.49
C ARG A 537 52.80 3.26 -1.63
N ILE A 538 53.48 2.12 -1.54
CA ILE A 538 54.69 1.92 -0.71
C ILE A 538 55.97 2.08 -1.54
N THR A 539 55.97 1.60 -2.79
CA THR A 539 57.13 1.68 -3.69
C THR A 539 56.82 2.56 -4.90
N ASN A 540 57.83 3.22 -5.45
CA ASN A 540 57.65 4.15 -6.58
C ASN A 540 58.86 4.13 -7.53
N THR A 541 59.39 2.94 -7.79
CA THR A 541 60.54 2.76 -8.67
C THR A 541 60.07 2.09 -9.95
N ASN A 542 60.40 2.67 -11.11
CA ASN A 542 60.01 2.12 -12.40
C ASN A 542 60.55 0.69 -12.57
N GLY A 543 59.67 -0.26 -12.87
CA GLY A 543 60.03 -1.66 -13.04
C GLY A 543 60.42 -2.38 -11.74
N PHE A 544 59.98 -1.88 -10.57
CA PHE A 544 60.25 -2.53 -9.28
C PHE A 544 59.63 -3.93 -9.21
N ASN A 545 58.44 -4.11 -9.78
CA ASN A 545 57.76 -5.41 -9.95
C ASN A 545 57.86 -6.32 -8.71
N PRO A 546 57.33 -5.86 -7.55
CA PRO A 546 57.29 -6.70 -6.37
C PRO A 546 56.38 -7.91 -6.59
N ASP A 547 56.77 -9.07 -6.05
CA ASP A 547 56.07 -10.35 -6.16
C ASP A 547 56.39 -11.27 -4.98
N ASP A 548 55.69 -12.41 -4.83
CA ASP A 548 55.92 -13.41 -3.76
C ASP A 548 55.88 -12.80 -2.33
N LEU A 549 54.83 -12.07 -1.99
CA LEU A 549 54.72 -11.40 -0.68
C LEU A 549 54.52 -12.41 0.48
N ILE A 550 55.24 -12.21 1.58
CA ILE A 550 55.10 -13.00 2.81
C ILE A 550 55.38 -12.19 4.08
N VAL A 551 54.68 -12.50 5.17
CA VAL A 551 55.00 -11.93 6.48
C VAL A 551 55.96 -12.82 7.24
N PHE A 552 57.08 -12.26 7.70
CA PHE A 552 58.06 -12.95 8.52
C PHE A 552 58.56 -12.01 9.64
N ASN A 553 58.61 -12.48 10.89
CA ASN A 553 59.07 -11.71 12.06
C ASN A 553 58.53 -10.26 12.11
N ASN A 554 57.22 -10.11 11.89
CA ASN A 554 56.49 -8.84 11.88
C ASN A 554 57.03 -7.80 10.87
N LYS A 555 57.49 -8.26 9.71
CA LYS A 555 57.77 -7.44 8.53
C LYS A 555 57.24 -8.12 7.28
N LEU A 556 57.05 -7.36 6.22
CA LEU A 556 56.69 -7.88 4.90
C LEU A 556 57.96 -8.14 4.10
N TYR A 557 58.09 -9.33 3.53
CA TYR A 557 59.17 -9.73 2.62
C TYR A 557 58.58 -10.02 1.25
N PHE A 558 59.35 -9.76 0.21
CA PHE A 558 58.91 -9.95 -1.17
C PHE A 558 60.13 -9.96 -2.10
N THR A 559 59.92 -10.46 -3.30
CA THR A 559 60.91 -10.36 -4.38
C THR A 559 60.66 -9.05 -5.13
N ALA A 560 61.71 -8.38 -5.60
CA ALA A 560 61.56 -7.20 -6.44
C ALA A 560 62.82 -6.94 -7.27
N THR A 561 62.63 -6.27 -8.39
CA THR A 561 63.66 -5.96 -9.38
C THR A 561 64.17 -4.53 -9.22
N ASN A 562 65.46 -4.32 -9.37
CA ASN A 562 65.99 -3.00 -9.69
C ASN A 562 67.10 -3.05 -10.73
N SER A 563 67.43 -1.90 -11.30
CA SER A 563 68.41 -1.78 -12.38
C SER A 563 69.86 -2.10 -11.97
N THR A 564 70.16 -2.14 -10.67
CA THR A 564 71.52 -2.30 -10.15
C THR A 564 71.82 -3.75 -9.74
N PHE A 565 70.81 -4.46 -9.25
CA PHE A 565 70.95 -5.74 -8.55
C PHE A 565 70.04 -6.85 -9.12
N GLY A 566 69.29 -6.58 -10.21
CA GLY A 566 68.33 -7.55 -10.74
C GLY A 566 67.19 -7.84 -9.74
N THR A 567 66.59 -9.03 -9.86
CA THR A 567 65.53 -9.53 -8.95
C THR A 567 66.11 -10.19 -7.71
N GLU A 568 65.86 -9.59 -6.55
CA GLU A 568 66.42 -9.98 -5.25
C GLU A 568 65.35 -10.03 -4.16
N LEU A 569 65.72 -10.44 -2.94
CA LEU A 569 64.84 -10.46 -1.76
C LEU A 569 64.86 -9.11 -1.03
N TRP A 570 63.69 -8.58 -0.73
CA TRP A 570 63.48 -7.29 -0.09
C TRP A 570 62.63 -7.43 1.17
N GLU A 571 62.78 -6.47 2.08
CA GLU A 571 61.88 -6.28 3.21
C GLU A 571 61.26 -4.88 3.22
N TYR A 572 60.04 -4.81 3.76
CA TYR A 572 59.39 -3.60 4.22
C TYR A 572 59.09 -3.74 5.71
N ASN A 573 59.71 -2.88 6.52
CA ASN A 573 59.57 -2.90 7.97
C ASN A 573 58.39 -2.06 8.51
N GLY A 574 57.54 -1.53 7.63
CA GLY A 574 56.45 -0.62 7.97
C GLY A 574 56.79 0.86 7.77
N THR A 575 58.06 1.17 7.50
CA THR A 575 58.52 2.55 7.23
C THR A 575 59.40 2.64 5.99
N SER A 576 60.30 1.68 5.78
CA SER A 576 61.28 1.68 4.68
C SER A 576 61.35 0.34 3.97
N VAL A 577 61.62 0.39 2.67
CA VAL A 577 61.91 -0.78 1.83
C VAL A 577 63.43 -0.94 1.68
N THR A 578 63.96 -2.12 1.98
CA THR A 578 65.41 -2.41 1.92
C THR A 578 65.69 -3.80 1.37
N ARG A 579 66.73 -3.93 0.54
CA ARG A 579 67.21 -5.25 0.05
C ARG A 579 67.89 -6.01 1.19
N ILE A 580 67.64 -7.32 1.27
CA ILE A 580 68.24 -8.20 2.30
C ILE A 580 69.67 -8.60 1.95
N SER A 581 69.89 -9.12 0.74
CA SER A 581 71.19 -9.54 0.26
C SER A 581 71.23 -9.45 -1.27
N ASP A 582 72.43 -9.31 -1.83
CA ASP A 582 72.70 -9.53 -3.26
C ASP A 582 73.30 -10.93 -3.40
N ILE A 583 72.47 -11.92 -3.77
CA ILE A 583 72.91 -13.32 -3.83
C ILE A 583 73.62 -13.60 -5.16
N ASN A 584 73.11 -13.05 -6.27
CA ASN A 584 73.71 -13.15 -7.60
C ASN A 584 74.34 -11.81 -7.98
N LEU A 585 75.61 -11.64 -7.60
CA LEU A 585 76.31 -10.35 -7.59
C LEU A 585 76.07 -9.44 -8.80
N ASN A 586 75.92 -8.15 -8.52
CA ASN A 586 75.72 -7.06 -9.50
C ASN A 586 74.38 -7.21 -10.24
N THR A 587 74.35 -6.99 -11.56
CA THR A 587 73.11 -7.04 -12.36
C THR A 587 72.56 -8.46 -12.55
N GLY A 588 73.17 -9.48 -11.95
CA GLY A 588 72.62 -10.84 -11.93
C GLY A 588 71.34 -10.87 -11.10
N SER A 589 70.33 -11.60 -11.54
CA SER A 589 69.11 -11.79 -10.73
C SER A 589 69.23 -13.10 -9.97
N SER A 590 69.07 -13.08 -8.64
CA SER A 590 69.00 -14.31 -7.85
C SER A 590 67.63 -14.99 -7.92
N ASN A 591 66.59 -14.27 -8.38
CA ASN A 591 65.22 -14.76 -8.53
C ASN A 591 64.75 -15.58 -7.31
N PRO A 592 64.75 -15.01 -6.10
CA PRO A 592 64.24 -15.72 -4.93
C PRO A 592 62.79 -16.15 -5.19
N SER A 593 62.40 -17.33 -4.76
CA SER A 593 61.03 -17.83 -4.89
C SER A 593 60.71 -18.86 -3.81
N ASN A 594 59.44 -19.23 -3.68
CA ASN A 594 58.94 -20.17 -2.67
C ASN A 594 59.30 -19.74 -1.25
N LEU A 595 59.08 -18.46 -0.93
CA LEU A 595 59.35 -17.92 0.40
C LEU A 595 58.50 -18.68 1.43
N THR A 596 59.15 -19.36 2.40
CA THR A 596 58.49 -20.21 3.39
C THR A 596 59.02 -19.92 4.79
N VAL A 597 58.14 -19.51 5.70
CA VAL A 597 58.49 -19.28 7.10
C VAL A 597 58.49 -20.59 7.88
N VAL A 598 59.59 -20.86 8.57
CA VAL A 598 59.76 -22.00 9.48
C VAL A 598 60.31 -21.49 10.81
N GLY A 599 59.44 -21.36 11.81
CA GLY A 599 59.81 -20.76 13.09
C GLY A 599 60.32 -19.33 12.90
N ASN A 600 61.57 -19.07 13.30
CA ASN A 600 62.24 -17.77 13.18
C ASN A 600 63.16 -17.69 11.94
N LYS A 601 62.92 -18.50 10.91
CA LYS A 601 63.70 -18.54 9.67
C LYS A 601 62.81 -18.40 8.45
N LEU A 602 63.31 -17.73 7.43
CA LEU A 602 62.70 -17.65 6.10
C LEU A 602 63.54 -18.47 5.12
N PHE A 603 62.98 -19.56 4.62
CA PHE A 603 63.58 -20.40 3.60
C PHE A 603 63.09 -20.00 2.21
N PHE A 604 63.96 -20.10 1.21
CA PHE A 604 63.63 -19.77 -0.17
C PHE A 604 64.63 -20.41 -1.13
N VAL A 605 64.27 -20.51 -2.40
CA VAL A 605 65.21 -20.90 -3.47
C VAL A 605 65.68 -19.67 -4.21
N ALA A 606 66.98 -19.60 -4.52
CA ALA A 606 67.57 -18.53 -5.33
C ALA A 606 68.77 -19.08 -6.10
N VAL A 607 69.08 -18.46 -7.25
CA VAL A 607 70.28 -18.76 -8.03
C VAL A 607 71.47 -17.98 -7.50
N ASP A 608 72.62 -18.64 -7.43
CA ASP A 608 73.89 -18.01 -7.09
C ASP A 608 74.63 -17.47 -8.32
N SER A 609 75.85 -16.96 -8.13
CA SER A 609 76.71 -16.47 -9.22
C SER A 609 77.13 -17.54 -10.23
N SER A 610 76.88 -18.83 -9.96
CA SER A 610 77.08 -19.93 -10.91
C SER A 610 75.80 -20.25 -11.71
N ASN A 611 74.74 -19.47 -11.52
CA ASN A 611 73.39 -19.69 -12.05
C ASN A 611 72.77 -21.04 -11.64
N ILE A 612 73.16 -21.56 -10.46
CA ILE A 612 72.61 -22.82 -9.92
C ILE A 612 71.56 -22.49 -8.85
N LYS A 613 70.38 -23.08 -8.97
CA LYS A 613 69.30 -22.95 -7.99
C LYS A 613 69.65 -23.69 -6.70
N LYS A 614 69.67 -22.96 -5.58
CA LYS A 614 70.08 -23.46 -4.25
C LYS A 614 69.05 -23.12 -3.18
N LEU A 615 69.10 -23.84 -2.06
CA LEU A 615 68.26 -23.57 -0.88
C LEU A 615 68.97 -22.57 0.02
N TRP A 616 68.28 -21.49 0.35
CA TRP A 616 68.79 -20.44 1.22
C TRP A 616 67.91 -20.30 2.45
N VAL A 617 68.53 -19.83 3.53
CA VAL A 617 67.82 -19.51 4.76
C VAL A 617 68.25 -18.14 5.27
N TYR A 618 67.27 -17.33 5.67
CA TYR A 618 67.44 -16.04 6.30
C TYR A 618 66.94 -16.08 7.74
N ASN A 619 67.77 -15.66 8.69
CA ASN A 619 67.49 -15.69 10.13
C ASN A 619 67.25 -14.29 10.73
N SER A 620 66.75 -13.36 9.93
CA SER A 620 66.62 -11.92 10.26
C SER A 620 67.93 -11.12 10.38
N THR A 621 69.10 -11.76 10.30
CA THR A 621 70.40 -11.05 10.36
C THR A 621 71.30 -11.38 9.17
N SER A 622 71.28 -12.61 8.68
CA SER A 622 72.14 -13.08 7.60
C SER A 622 71.40 -14.06 6.70
N VAL A 623 71.73 -14.02 5.41
CA VAL A 623 71.38 -15.08 4.45
C VAL A 623 72.51 -16.09 4.41
N SER A 624 72.19 -17.38 4.52
CA SER A 624 73.15 -18.47 4.44
C SER A 624 72.65 -19.59 3.53
N LEU A 625 73.59 -20.23 2.82
CA LEU A 625 73.32 -21.41 2.02
C LEU A 625 72.96 -22.60 2.93
N VAL A 626 71.89 -23.31 2.61
CA VAL A 626 71.59 -24.62 3.19
C VAL A 626 72.19 -25.66 2.25
N ASP A 627 73.28 -26.28 2.66
CA ASP A 627 73.92 -27.33 1.87
C ASP A 627 73.05 -28.59 1.87
N ILE A 628 72.38 -28.80 0.73
CA ILE A 628 71.59 -29.99 0.45
C ILE A 628 72.37 -30.86 -0.55
N ASN A 629 72.81 -32.04 -0.11
CA ASN A 629 73.37 -33.06 -0.97
C ASN A 629 72.39 -34.24 -1.00
N PRO A 630 71.50 -34.31 -2.02
CA PRO A 630 71.61 -33.75 -3.37
C PRO A 630 70.92 -32.39 -3.58
N SER A 631 71.31 -31.72 -4.68
CA SER A 631 70.80 -30.41 -5.13
C SER A 631 69.39 -30.45 -5.74
N PHE A 632 68.84 -29.27 -6.03
CA PHE A 632 67.61 -29.12 -6.81
C PHE A 632 67.83 -29.35 -8.32
N SER A 633 66.75 -29.68 -9.03
CA SER A 633 66.71 -29.56 -10.49
C SER A 633 66.78 -28.08 -10.88
N SER A 634 67.52 -27.73 -11.93
CA SER A 634 67.54 -26.37 -12.46
C SER A 634 66.22 -25.95 -13.11
N SER A 635 65.39 -26.90 -13.56
CA SER A 635 64.17 -26.65 -14.35
C SER A 635 62.86 -26.65 -13.55
N GLN A 636 62.87 -27.01 -12.26
CA GLN A 636 61.66 -27.13 -11.44
C GLN A 636 61.86 -26.48 -10.06
N SER A 637 60.82 -25.82 -9.54
CA SER A 637 60.81 -25.33 -8.15
C SER A 637 60.42 -26.46 -7.19
N PRO A 638 61.14 -26.65 -6.07
CA PRO A 638 60.80 -27.64 -5.07
C PRO A 638 59.53 -27.25 -4.31
N THR A 639 58.73 -28.20 -3.89
CA THR A 639 57.58 -27.95 -3.00
C THR A 639 58.06 -27.80 -1.57
N PHE A 640 57.57 -26.81 -0.82
CA PHE A 640 57.98 -26.51 0.55
C PHE A 640 56.79 -26.59 1.52
N VAL A 641 57.02 -27.16 2.70
CA VAL A 641 56.05 -27.13 3.81
C VAL A 641 56.78 -27.02 5.14
N ALA A 642 56.28 -26.18 6.04
CA ALA A 642 56.78 -26.08 7.41
C ALA A 642 56.10 -27.15 8.28
N PHE A 643 56.89 -27.96 8.99
CA PHE A 643 56.38 -28.94 9.96
C PHE A 643 57.40 -29.19 11.06
N ASN A 644 56.97 -29.19 12.33
CA ASN A 644 57.82 -29.43 13.50
C ASN A 644 59.16 -28.66 13.49
N SER A 645 59.10 -27.34 13.24
CA SER A 645 60.26 -26.45 13.17
C SER A 645 61.31 -26.79 12.11
N LYS A 646 60.94 -27.59 11.11
CA LYS A 646 61.76 -27.93 9.95
C LYS A 646 61.03 -27.58 8.65
N LEU A 647 61.81 -27.29 7.63
CA LEU A 647 61.34 -27.24 6.25
C LEU A 647 61.34 -28.67 5.71
N PHE A 648 60.20 -29.11 5.17
CA PHE A 648 60.10 -30.33 4.36
C PHE A 648 59.99 -29.94 2.90
N PHE A 649 60.69 -30.67 2.04
CA PHE A 649 60.81 -30.30 0.64
C PHE A 649 61.17 -31.46 -0.28
N THR A 650 60.96 -31.26 -1.58
CA THR A 650 61.38 -32.20 -2.63
C THR A 650 62.80 -31.91 -3.14
N ALA A 651 63.67 -32.92 -3.24
CA ALA A 651 65.01 -32.80 -3.85
C ALA A 651 65.39 -34.02 -4.73
N LYS A 652 66.56 -33.98 -5.40
CA LYS A 652 67.03 -34.98 -6.39
C LYS A 652 66.12 -35.09 -7.63
N ASN A 653 65.76 -33.94 -8.22
CA ASN A 653 64.77 -33.82 -9.31
C ASN A 653 63.35 -34.26 -8.88
N ASN A 654 62.85 -33.69 -7.77
CA ASN A 654 61.53 -34.01 -7.22
C ASN A 654 61.30 -35.49 -6.90
N SER A 655 62.36 -36.23 -6.61
CA SER A 655 62.28 -37.68 -6.47
C SER A 655 62.22 -38.14 -5.02
N GLU A 656 62.66 -37.37 -4.01
CA GLU A 656 62.62 -37.81 -2.60
C GLU A 656 62.15 -36.69 -1.66
N LEU A 657 61.57 -37.08 -0.51
CA LEU A 657 61.19 -36.16 0.56
C LEU A 657 62.41 -35.89 1.44
N TRP A 658 62.70 -34.62 1.67
CA TRP A 658 63.77 -34.15 2.53
C TRP A 658 63.21 -33.29 3.66
N SER A 659 63.94 -33.23 4.76
CA SER A 659 63.70 -32.28 5.85
C SER A 659 64.99 -31.56 6.21
N THR A 660 64.91 -30.30 6.62
CA THR A 660 66.05 -29.52 7.12
C THR A 660 65.61 -28.53 8.20
N ASP A 661 66.47 -28.30 9.19
CA ASP A 661 66.36 -27.17 10.12
C ASP A 661 67.19 -25.95 9.67
N GLY A 662 67.79 -26.02 8.47
CA GLY A 662 68.72 -25.02 7.93
C GLY A 662 70.19 -25.28 8.24
N THR A 663 70.52 -26.40 8.90
CA THR A 663 71.89 -26.85 9.15
C THR A 663 72.19 -28.16 8.42
N ILE A 664 73.48 -28.43 8.17
CA ILE A 664 73.93 -29.70 7.54
C ILE A 664 73.50 -30.90 8.38
N GLY A 665 73.74 -30.87 9.70
CA GLY A 665 73.41 -31.98 10.61
C GLY A 665 71.90 -32.24 10.77
N GLY A 666 71.06 -31.22 10.52
CA GLY A 666 69.60 -31.33 10.56
C GLY A 666 68.94 -31.67 9.23
N THR A 667 69.73 -31.87 8.16
CA THR A 667 69.27 -32.15 6.80
C THR A 667 69.29 -33.65 6.50
N GLN A 668 68.14 -34.24 6.15
CA GLN A 668 68.01 -35.68 5.94
C GLN A 668 66.86 -36.06 5.00
N VAL A 669 66.99 -37.23 4.34
CA VAL A 669 65.92 -37.91 3.60
C VAL A 669 64.87 -38.48 4.55
N ILE A 670 63.61 -38.41 4.16
CA ILE A 670 62.50 -39.16 4.75
C ILE A 670 62.08 -40.24 3.76
N SER A 671 62.36 -41.50 4.10
CA SER A 671 62.07 -42.64 3.23
C SER A 671 60.62 -43.09 3.36
N VAL A 672 59.98 -43.42 2.23
CA VAL A 672 58.71 -44.15 2.17
C VAL A 672 58.91 -45.66 1.90
N GLY A 673 60.16 -46.13 1.89
CA GLY A 673 60.51 -47.52 1.59
C GLY A 673 60.32 -47.92 0.11
N GLY A 674 60.98 -49.00 -0.31
CA GLY A 674 60.75 -49.65 -1.61
C GLY A 674 61.35 -48.98 -2.87
N THR A 675 61.61 -47.66 -2.83
CA THR A 675 62.18 -46.91 -3.98
C THR A 675 63.07 -45.75 -3.51
N THR A 676 63.92 -45.25 -4.42
CA THR A 676 64.70 -44.00 -4.28
C THR A 676 64.12 -42.85 -5.12
N GLN A 677 62.89 -43.02 -5.62
CA GLN A 677 62.13 -42.04 -6.41
C GLN A 677 60.65 -42.07 -5.99
N SER A 678 60.36 -41.51 -4.82
CA SER A 678 59.04 -41.48 -4.20
C SER A 678 58.13 -40.35 -4.66
N TYR A 679 58.64 -39.34 -5.36
CA TYR A 679 57.87 -38.24 -5.96
C TYR A 679 56.83 -37.59 -5.02
N PRO A 680 57.23 -37.09 -3.84
CA PRO A 680 56.27 -36.63 -2.85
C PRO A 680 55.61 -35.30 -3.26
N ALA A 681 54.31 -35.17 -3.00
CA ALA A 681 53.48 -34.02 -3.36
C ALA A 681 52.33 -33.80 -2.36
N ASN A 682 51.50 -32.77 -2.58
CA ASN A 682 50.26 -32.51 -1.83
C ASN A 682 50.43 -32.51 -0.30
N PHE A 683 51.41 -31.77 0.21
CA PHE A 683 51.70 -31.73 1.65
C PHE A 683 50.59 -31.04 2.44
N ARG A 684 50.17 -31.67 3.54
CA ARG A 684 49.23 -31.09 4.50
C ARG A 684 49.55 -31.53 5.92
N VAL A 685 49.66 -30.56 6.83
CA VAL A 685 49.75 -30.84 8.27
C VAL A 685 48.33 -30.95 8.84
N VAL A 686 48.06 -32.03 9.57
CA VAL A 686 46.85 -32.22 10.37
C VAL A 686 47.30 -32.62 11.77
N ASP A 687 46.98 -31.77 12.75
CA ASP A 687 47.47 -31.89 14.13
C ASP A 687 49.00 -32.10 14.16
N SER A 688 49.47 -33.22 14.69
CA SER A 688 50.89 -33.56 14.88
C SER A 688 51.47 -34.43 13.75
N THR A 689 50.79 -34.48 12.60
CA THR A 689 51.13 -35.38 11.48
C THR A 689 51.21 -34.62 10.16
N LEU A 690 52.30 -34.83 9.42
CA LEU A 690 52.45 -34.41 8.04
C LEU A 690 51.92 -35.51 7.11
N TYR A 691 50.86 -35.20 6.37
CA TYR A 691 50.34 -36.01 5.28
C TYR A 691 50.87 -35.50 3.94
N PHE A 692 51.10 -36.41 3.02
CA PHE A 692 51.56 -36.11 1.67
C PHE A 692 51.30 -37.31 0.77
N THR A 693 51.28 -37.12 -0.54
CA THR A 693 51.21 -38.23 -1.49
C THR A 693 52.59 -38.64 -1.96
N ALA A 694 52.87 -39.94 -2.06
CA ALA A 694 54.14 -40.47 -2.54
C ALA A 694 53.99 -41.92 -3.03
N SER A 695 54.99 -42.42 -3.74
CA SER A 695 55.07 -43.82 -4.17
C SER A 695 56.23 -44.58 -3.51
N ASN A 696 55.98 -45.83 -3.12
CA ASN A 696 57.02 -46.79 -2.72
C ASN A 696 57.48 -47.68 -3.90
N GLY A 697 56.97 -47.43 -5.12
CA GLY A 697 57.25 -48.25 -6.30
C GLY A 697 56.40 -49.51 -6.45
N THR A 698 55.60 -49.90 -5.44
CA THR A 698 54.72 -51.09 -5.47
C THR A 698 53.24 -50.77 -5.32
N SER A 699 52.90 -49.76 -4.52
CA SER A 699 51.53 -49.36 -4.18
C SER A 699 51.03 -48.16 -4.98
N GLY A 700 51.68 -47.77 -6.08
CA GLY A 700 51.30 -46.55 -6.80
C GLY A 700 51.55 -45.28 -5.99
N PHE A 701 50.86 -44.18 -6.30
CA PHE A 701 50.91 -42.95 -5.52
C PHE A 701 49.78 -42.91 -4.50
N GLU A 702 50.12 -42.88 -3.23
CA GLU A 702 49.15 -43.00 -2.12
C GLU A 702 49.36 -41.93 -1.07
N VAL A 703 48.42 -41.79 -0.12
CA VAL A 703 48.61 -40.92 1.04
C VAL A 703 49.55 -41.60 2.05
N TRP A 704 50.63 -40.89 2.40
CA TRP A 704 51.58 -41.23 3.44
C TRP A 704 51.45 -40.26 4.61
N LYS A 705 51.84 -40.73 5.78
CA LYS A 705 51.90 -39.95 7.02
C LYS A 705 53.28 -40.01 7.65
N TYR A 706 53.72 -38.87 8.18
CA TYR A 706 54.98 -38.70 8.89
C TYR A 706 54.77 -37.91 10.18
N GLN A 707 55.39 -38.38 11.26
CA GLN A 707 55.35 -37.71 12.57
C GLN A 707 56.77 -37.35 13.06
N SER A 708 57.71 -38.30 12.96
CA SER A 708 59.11 -38.10 13.37
C SER A 708 60.05 -39.14 12.77
N GLY A 709 61.36 -38.95 12.93
CA GLY A 709 62.39 -39.89 12.48
C GLY A 709 62.77 -39.72 10.99
N THR A 710 63.13 -40.83 10.34
CA THR A 710 63.62 -40.86 8.95
C THR A 710 62.71 -41.67 8.00
N THR A 711 61.57 -42.15 8.49
CA THR A 711 60.65 -43.02 7.72
C THR A 711 59.22 -42.52 7.85
N ALA A 712 58.50 -42.46 6.72
CA ALA A 712 57.06 -42.26 6.69
C ALA A 712 56.33 -43.60 6.57
N SER A 713 55.04 -43.61 6.90
CA SER A 713 54.18 -44.80 6.84
C SER A 713 53.02 -44.58 5.88
N LEU A 714 52.67 -45.61 5.11
CA LEU A 714 51.48 -45.62 4.25
C LEU A 714 50.22 -45.49 5.12
N LEU A 715 49.31 -44.59 4.77
CA LEU A 715 48.04 -44.45 5.47
C LEU A 715 47.11 -45.63 5.14
N LYS A 716 46.91 -45.85 3.84
CA LYS A 716 46.11 -46.92 3.23
C LYS A 716 46.49 -46.99 1.74
N ASP A 717 46.43 -48.18 1.18
CA ASP A 717 46.49 -48.41 -0.27
C ASP A 717 45.06 -48.21 -0.81
N ILE A 718 44.76 -47.01 -1.33
CA ILE A 718 43.40 -46.59 -1.73
C ILE A 718 43.17 -46.83 -3.22
N THR A 719 44.22 -46.69 -4.04
CA THR A 719 44.21 -46.81 -5.50
C THR A 719 45.09 -48.00 -5.93
N PRO A 720 44.60 -49.26 -5.80
CA PRO A 720 45.45 -50.42 -6.01
C PRO A 720 46.04 -50.48 -7.42
N GLY A 721 47.37 -50.60 -7.51
CA GLY A 721 48.11 -50.74 -8.76
C GLY A 721 49.10 -49.60 -9.01
N ASN A 722 49.73 -49.58 -10.19
CA ASN A 722 50.67 -48.50 -10.56
C ASN A 722 49.93 -47.31 -11.18
N ASN A 723 48.90 -46.80 -10.48
CA ASN A 723 48.16 -45.63 -10.92
C ASN A 723 48.96 -44.35 -10.60
N ARG A 724 48.93 -43.39 -11.54
CA ARG A 724 49.51 -42.05 -11.39
C ARG A 724 48.49 -41.02 -10.89
N PHE A 725 47.19 -41.34 -10.85
CA PHE A 725 46.14 -40.48 -10.29
C PHE A 725 46.14 -40.59 -8.76
N ALA A 726 47.14 -39.97 -8.14
CA ALA A 726 47.28 -39.91 -6.70
C ALA A 726 46.08 -39.21 -6.04
N PRO A 727 45.82 -39.49 -4.76
CA PRO A 727 45.05 -38.58 -3.92
C PRO A 727 45.57 -37.13 -4.02
N THR A 728 44.67 -36.16 -4.15
CA THR A 728 45.02 -34.74 -4.31
C THR A 728 44.15 -33.86 -3.39
N TYR A 729 44.45 -32.56 -3.33
CA TYR A 729 43.72 -31.57 -2.53
C TYR A 729 43.62 -31.91 -1.02
N LEU A 730 44.69 -32.46 -0.45
CA LEU A 730 44.74 -32.80 0.97
C LEU A 730 44.40 -31.58 1.85
N THR A 731 43.28 -31.66 2.57
CA THR A 731 42.67 -30.56 3.31
C THR A 731 42.36 -30.98 4.73
N ALA A 732 42.78 -30.17 5.70
CA ALA A 732 42.48 -30.41 7.11
C ALA A 732 41.16 -29.74 7.50
N VAL A 733 40.26 -30.49 8.14
CA VAL A 733 39.02 -29.98 8.75
C VAL A 733 38.99 -30.49 10.19
N GLY A 734 39.32 -29.61 11.13
CA GLY A 734 39.66 -30.03 12.50
C GLY A 734 40.79 -31.06 12.47
N ASN A 735 40.54 -32.24 13.05
CA ASN A 735 41.51 -33.35 13.10
C ASN A 735 41.34 -34.38 11.97
N THR A 736 40.46 -34.12 11.01
CA THR A 736 40.17 -35.04 9.90
C THR A 736 40.86 -34.54 8.64
N LEU A 737 41.53 -35.46 7.94
CA LEU A 737 42.07 -35.20 6.61
C LEU A 737 41.01 -35.53 5.56
N TYR A 738 40.72 -34.60 4.66
CA TYR A 738 39.92 -34.81 3.46
C TYR A 738 40.81 -34.74 2.23
N PHE A 739 40.48 -35.50 1.20
CA PHE A 739 41.19 -35.50 -0.08
C PHE A 739 40.28 -36.08 -1.16
N VAL A 740 40.66 -35.87 -2.42
CA VAL A 740 39.96 -36.47 -3.56
C VAL A 740 40.88 -37.43 -4.29
N THR A 741 40.34 -38.53 -4.78
CA THR A 741 41.09 -39.53 -5.56
C THR A 741 40.13 -40.23 -6.51
N ASP A 742 40.66 -40.90 -7.53
CA ASP A 742 39.92 -41.85 -8.36
C ASP A 742 40.28 -43.26 -7.86
N SER A 743 39.42 -43.86 -7.02
CA SER A 743 39.75 -45.08 -6.29
C SER A 743 39.60 -46.37 -7.09
N ASP A 744 38.78 -46.34 -8.15
CA ASP A 744 38.47 -47.50 -8.99
C ASP A 744 38.86 -47.36 -10.47
N ASN A 745 39.53 -46.25 -10.82
CA ASN A 745 40.02 -45.91 -12.16
C ASN A 745 38.92 -45.68 -13.19
N ASP A 746 37.77 -45.16 -12.77
CA ASP A 746 36.64 -44.85 -13.65
C ASP A 746 36.64 -43.38 -14.16
N PHE A 747 37.68 -42.61 -13.81
CA PHE A 747 37.85 -41.18 -14.07
C PHE A 747 36.93 -40.25 -13.28
N ASN A 748 36.16 -40.76 -12.31
CA ASN A 748 35.41 -39.95 -11.36
C ASN A 748 36.24 -39.76 -10.10
N LEU A 749 36.44 -38.51 -9.70
CA LEU A 749 37.03 -38.22 -8.41
C LEU A 749 35.97 -38.42 -7.33
N GLU A 750 36.33 -39.15 -6.27
CA GLU A 750 35.53 -39.26 -5.07
C GLU A 750 36.17 -38.53 -3.91
N LEU A 751 35.32 -38.01 -3.02
CA LEU A 751 35.75 -37.38 -1.78
C LEU A 751 35.97 -38.44 -0.70
N TRP A 752 37.14 -38.41 -0.07
CA TRP A 752 37.54 -39.30 1.00
C TRP A 752 37.86 -38.53 2.28
N LYS A 753 37.72 -39.20 3.42
CA LYS A 753 38.17 -38.70 4.73
C LYS A 753 39.04 -39.71 5.45
N SER A 754 39.86 -39.22 6.39
CA SER A 754 40.69 -40.03 7.27
C SER A 754 40.83 -39.41 8.66
N ASP A 755 40.78 -40.25 9.68
CA ASP A 755 41.18 -39.94 11.07
C ASP A 755 42.67 -40.21 11.34
N GLY A 756 43.45 -40.53 10.30
CA GLY A 756 44.87 -40.91 10.39
C GLY A 756 45.12 -42.41 10.56
N THR A 757 44.06 -43.23 10.62
CA THR A 757 44.15 -44.69 10.62
C THR A 757 43.68 -45.29 9.30
N SER A 758 44.18 -46.48 8.94
CA SER A 758 43.71 -47.18 7.73
C SER A 758 42.21 -47.53 7.82
N GLY A 759 41.72 -47.88 9.02
CA GLY A 759 40.32 -48.22 9.27
C GLY A 759 39.36 -47.02 9.16
N GLY A 760 39.77 -45.85 9.65
CA GLY A 760 39.02 -44.60 9.54
C GLY A 760 39.23 -43.86 8.21
N THR A 761 40.02 -44.41 7.28
CA THR A 761 40.19 -43.88 5.93
C THR A 761 39.11 -44.44 5.01
N VAL A 762 38.07 -43.65 4.76
CA VAL A 762 36.85 -44.07 4.08
C VAL A 762 36.36 -43.03 3.07
N ASN A 763 35.73 -43.52 2.00
CA ASN A 763 35.03 -42.72 1.01
C ASN A 763 33.77 -42.09 1.64
N ILE A 764 33.46 -40.83 1.30
CA ILE A 764 32.24 -40.13 1.71
C ILE A 764 31.17 -40.39 0.66
N ARG A 765 29.98 -40.81 1.09
CA ARG A 765 28.88 -41.14 0.19
C ARG A 765 27.65 -40.30 0.47
N THR A 766 26.81 -40.14 -0.54
CA THR A 766 25.48 -39.55 -0.44
C THR A 766 24.49 -40.52 -1.06
N ASN A 767 23.49 -40.98 -0.30
CA ASN A 767 22.51 -41.96 -0.79
C ASN A 767 23.13 -43.21 -1.44
N GLY A 768 24.31 -43.64 -0.97
CA GLY A 768 25.03 -44.81 -1.49
C GLY A 768 25.85 -44.58 -2.77
N GLN A 769 25.93 -43.35 -3.29
CA GLN A 769 26.81 -42.97 -4.40
C GLN A 769 27.78 -41.87 -3.92
N ALA A 770 29.05 -41.90 -4.35
CA ALA A 770 29.96 -40.80 -4.03
C ALA A 770 29.51 -39.54 -4.79
N PRO A 771 29.42 -38.37 -4.15
CA PRO A 771 29.27 -37.13 -4.90
C PRO A 771 30.48 -37.00 -5.82
N ASN A 772 30.24 -36.93 -7.12
CA ASN A 772 31.31 -36.81 -8.09
C ASN A 772 31.92 -35.42 -7.91
N VAL A 773 33.14 -35.33 -7.41
CA VAL A 773 33.79 -34.02 -7.19
C VAL A 773 34.23 -33.38 -8.51
N GLY A 774 33.93 -33.99 -9.67
CA GLY A 774 33.99 -33.43 -11.01
C GLY A 774 35.39 -33.43 -11.66
N LEU A 775 35.52 -32.74 -12.81
CA LEU A 775 36.78 -32.42 -13.50
C LEU A 775 36.90 -30.88 -13.59
N GLY A 776 37.84 -30.24 -12.86
CA GLY A 776 37.97 -28.77 -12.82
C GLY A 776 38.96 -28.20 -11.79
N SER A 777 38.98 -26.87 -11.62
CA SER A 777 39.78 -26.21 -10.56
C SER A 777 39.07 -26.38 -9.20
N PHE A 778 39.44 -27.41 -8.44
CA PHE A 778 38.78 -27.74 -7.18
C PHE A 778 39.29 -26.87 -6.02
N SER A 779 38.37 -26.51 -5.12
CA SER A 779 38.73 -25.93 -3.83
C SER A 779 38.00 -26.71 -2.74
N LEU A 780 38.79 -27.33 -1.87
CA LEU A 780 38.32 -27.90 -0.61
C LEU A 780 38.59 -26.86 0.48
N THR A 781 37.53 -26.28 1.05
CA THR A 781 37.66 -25.19 2.02
C THR A 781 36.96 -25.55 3.33
N ALA A 782 37.73 -25.55 4.41
CA ALA A 782 37.21 -25.77 5.76
C ALA A 782 36.60 -24.47 6.32
N VAL A 783 35.35 -24.54 6.79
CA VAL A 783 34.68 -23.49 7.56
C VAL A 783 34.20 -24.11 8.86
N GLY A 784 34.92 -23.85 9.95
CA GLY A 784 34.73 -24.58 11.20
C GLY A 784 34.98 -26.08 11.01
N ASN A 785 33.97 -26.91 11.31
CA ASN A 785 34.03 -28.36 11.15
C ASN A 785 33.37 -28.86 9.86
N ILE A 786 32.97 -27.96 8.96
CA ILE A 786 32.34 -28.29 7.69
C ILE A 786 33.35 -28.10 6.57
N LEU A 787 33.40 -29.07 5.67
CA LEU A 787 34.11 -28.94 4.40
C LEU A 787 33.13 -28.46 3.34
N TYR A 788 33.50 -27.39 2.64
CA TYR A 788 32.84 -26.94 1.42
C TYR A 788 33.67 -27.31 0.20
N PHE A 789 32.99 -27.72 -0.87
CA PHE A 789 33.61 -28.19 -2.09
C PHE A 789 32.68 -28.01 -3.29
N VAL A 790 33.22 -28.15 -4.49
CA VAL A 790 32.43 -28.19 -5.73
C VAL A 790 32.12 -29.64 -6.05
N GLY A 791 30.85 -29.97 -6.23
CA GLY A 791 30.40 -31.32 -6.57
C GLY A 791 29.46 -31.29 -7.76
N ASN A 792 29.41 -32.41 -8.49
CA ASN A 792 28.56 -32.63 -9.65
C ASN A 792 27.57 -33.75 -9.35
N ASP A 793 26.29 -33.51 -9.61
CA ASP A 793 25.29 -34.58 -9.72
C ASP A 793 24.42 -34.42 -10.98
N PRO A 794 23.80 -35.51 -11.48
CA PRO A 794 23.01 -35.47 -12.71
C PRO A 794 21.77 -34.56 -12.67
N VAL A 795 21.33 -34.13 -11.49
CA VAL A 795 20.13 -33.29 -11.28
C VAL A 795 20.51 -31.81 -11.22
N THR A 796 21.58 -31.45 -10.49
CA THR A 796 21.94 -30.04 -10.23
C THR A 796 23.21 -29.57 -10.95
N GLY A 797 24.01 -30.45 -11.53
CA GLY A 797 25.26 -30.07 -12.19
C GLY A 797 26.35 -29.70 -11.19
N LEU A 798 27.32 -28.88 -11.61
CA LEU A 798 28.44 -28.40 -10.78
C LEU A 798 28.00 -27.26 -9.85
N GLU A 799 27.80 -27.61 -8.58
CA GLU A 799 27.27 -26.71 -7.56
C GLU A 799 28.14 -26.66 -6.30
N LEU A 800 27.78 -25.80 -5.35
CA LEU A 800 28.43 -25.75 -4.04
C LEU A 800 27.85 -26.87 -3.14
N TRP A 801 28.73 -27.72 -2.62
CA TRP A 801 28.41 -28.80 -1.70
C TRP A 801 29.05 -28.55 -0.33
N ARG A 802 28.48 -29.21 0.69
CA ARG A 802 29.05 -29.25 2.03
C ARG A 802 29.03 -30.67 2.61
N THR A 803 29.93 -30.94 3.54
CA THR A 803 29.95 -32.17 4.34
C THR A 803 30.53 -31.94 5.74
N ASP A 804 30.00 -32.61 6.74
CA ASP A 804 30.62 -32.77 8.08
C ASP A 804 31.39 -34.11 8.20
N GLY A 805 31.53 -34.84 7.09
CA GLY A 805 32.08 -36.18 7.03
C GLY A 805 31.06 -37.31 7.19
N THR A 806 29.77 -37.03 7.39
CA THR A 806 28.70 -38.05 7.43
C THR A 806 27.88 -38.05 6.15
N ASP A 807 27.36 -39.22 5.78
CA ASP A 807 26.57 -39.36 4.55
C ASP A 807 25.29 -38.51 4.57
N VAL A 808 24.65 -38.37 5.74
CA VAL A 808 23.39 -37.61 5.92
C VAL A 808 23.57 -36.12 5.70
N ASN A 809 24.73 -35.57 6.08
CA ASN A 809 25.01 -34.13 6.00
C ASN A 809 25.95 -33.79 4.84
N THR A 810 26.12 -34.71 3.88
CA THR A 810 26.81 -34.45 2.63
C THR A 810 25.77 -34.13 1.55
N ALA A 811 25.72 -32.87 1.10
CA ALA A 811 24.68 -32.43 0.16
C ALA A 811 25.06 -31.15 -0.58
N VAL A 812 24.38 -30.91 -1.72
CA VAL A 812 24.26 -29.58 -2.35
C VAL A 812 23.74 -28.58 -1.32
N VAL A 813 24.39 -27.42 -1.28
CA VAL A 813 23.97 -26.28 -0.47
C VAL A 813 22.77 -25.58 -1.10
N LYS A 814 22.88 -25.30 -2.40
CA LYS A 814 21.87 -24.65 -3.22
C LYS A 814 22.19 -24.95 -4.69
N ASP A 815 21.16 -25.25 -5.48
CA ASP A 815 21.21 -25.18 -6.94
C ASP A 815 21.15 -23.69 -7.32
N ILE A 816 22.32 -23.09 -7.56
CA ILE A 816 22.45 -21.64 -7.80
C ILE A 816 21.99 -21.32 -9.22
N TRP A 817 22.34 -22.16 -10.18
CA TRP A 817 21.94 -22.01 -11.58
C TRP A 817 21.07 -23.18 -12.01
N ALA A 818 19.79 -23.11 -11.66
CA ALA A 818 18.84 -24.15 -12.07
C ALA A 818 18.63 -24.17 -13.60
N GLY A 819 18.40 -25.37 -14.16
CA GLY A 819 17.96 -25.56 -15.55
C GLY A 819 16.56 -24.97 -15.80
N THR A 820 16.30 -24.48 -17.01
CA THR A 820 15.11 -23.68 -17.33
C THR A 820 13.82 -24.49 -17.54
N ASP A 821 13.87 -25.82 -17.66
CA ASP A 821 12.68 -26.63 -18.01
C ASP A 821 12.66 -28.08 -17.49
N GLY A 822 13.55 -28.46 -16.55
CA GLY A 822 13.58 -29.80 -15.94
C GLY A 822 13.91 -30.97 -16.88
N ASN A 823 14.12 -30.71 -18.18
CA ASN A 823 14.52 -31.67 -19.22
C ASN A 823 15.82 -31.27 -19.95
N SER A 824 16.36 -30.07 -19.70
CA SER A 824 17.67 -29.61 -20.15
C SER A 824 18.80 -30.19 -19.29
N GLN A 825 20.03 -30.22 -19.84
CA GLN A 825 21.22 -30.50 -19.03
C GLN A 825 21.30 -29.51 -17.86
N PRO A 826 21.72 -29.93 -16.65
CA PRO A 826 21.85 -29.00 -15.54
C PRO A 826 22.88 -27.92 -15.88
N ASN A 827 22.60 -26.65 -15.53
CA ASN A 827 23.58 -25.59 -15.66
C ASN A 827 24.61 -25.70 -14.52
N ASN A 828 25.75 -25.03 -14.66
CA ASN A 828 26.86 -25.11 -13.72
C ASN A 828 27.13 -23.74 -13.11
N SER A 829 27.02 -23.60 -11.78
CA SER A 829 27.36 -22.34 -11.10
C SER A 829 28.87 -22.12 -10.94
N ILE A 830 29.68 -23.18 -11.10
CA ILE A 830 31.16 -23.16 -11.07
C ILE A 830 31.71 -22.35 -9.87
N PRO A 831 31.44 -22.76 -8.61
CA PRO A 831 31.99 -22.09 -7.44
C PRO A 831 33.53 -22.13 -7.42
N THR A 832 34.20 -21.01 -7.15
CA THR A 832 35.67 -20.97 -6.97
C THR A 832 36.08 -19.94 -5.92
N SER A 833 37.37 -19.86 -5.61
CA SER A 833 37.93 -18.85 -4.68
C SER A 833 37.26 -18.92 -3.29
N LEU A 834 36.97 -20.14 -2.85
CA LEU A 834 36.30 -20.41 -1.58
C LEU A 834 37.19 -20.02 -0.40
N VAL A 835 36.75 -19.09 0.43
CA VAL A 835 37.45 -18.68 1.66
C VAL A 835 36.50 -18.69 2.85
N ASN A 836 37.01 -19.08 4.02
CA ASN A 836 36.31 -18.90 5.29
C ASN A 836 36.36 -17.42 5.69
N PHE A 837 35.22 -16.73 5.61
CA PHE A 837 35.04 -15.36 6.04
C PHE A 837 34.24 -15.31 7.35
N ASN A 838 34.96 -15.32 8.47
CA ASN A 838 34.39 -15.20 9.82
C ASN A 838 33.27 -16.22 10.12
N GLY A 839 33.42 -17.47 9.67
CA GLY A 839 32.45 -18.55 9.88
C GLY A 839 31.40 -18.69 8.79
N THR A 840 31.37 -17.77 7.81
CA THR A 840 30.58 -17.86 6.59
C THR A 840 31.51 -18.16 5.43
N LEU A 841 31.10 -19.00 4.47
CA LEU A 841 31.86 -19.20 3.24
C LEU A 841 31.65 -18.00 2.30
N ALA A 842 32.73 -17.41 1.82
CA ALA A 842 32.71 -16.49 0.68
C ALA A 842 33.31 -17.16 -0.55
N PHE A 843 32.69 -16.99 -1.72
CA PHE A 843 33.10 -17.64 -2.96
C PHE A 843 32.60 -16.84 -4.17
N ALA A 844 33.09 -17.19 -5.35
CA ALA A 844 32.60 -16.67 -6.62
C ALA A 844 31.80 -17.74 -7.35
N ALA A 845 30.60 -17.42 -7.85
CA ALA A 845 29.72 -18.34 -8.56
C ALA A 845 28.85 -17.62 -9.60
N SER A 846 28.42 -18.38 -10.60
CA SER A 846 27.59 -17.96 -11.71
C SER A 846 26.12 -18.26 -11.45
N ASP A 847 25.25 -17.31 -11.76
CA ASP A 847 23.79 -17.49 -11.87
C ASP A 847 23.30 -16.97 -13.24
N PRO A 848 22.01 -17.16 -13.60
CA PRO A 848 21.47 -16.60 -14.84
C PRO A 848 21.60 -15.07 -14.88
N LEU A 849 22.06 -14.51 -16.00
CA LEU A 849 22.02 -13.07 -16.23
C LEU A 849 20.57 -12.59 -16.34
N GLU A 850 20.17 -11.63 -15.49
CA GLU A 850 18.81 -11.09 -15.46
C GLU A 850 18.38 -10.57 -16.83
N GLY A 851 17.17 -10.95 -17.27
CA GLY A 851 16.59 -10.51 -18.55
C GLY A 851 17.17 -11.18 -19.79
N SER A 852 18.09 -12.14 -19.65
CA SER A 852 18.59 -12.95 -20.76
C SER A 852 17.78 -14.23 -20.95
N GLU A 853 17.39 -14.55 -22.18
CA GLU A 853 16.88 -15.87 -22.56
C GLU A 853 18.09 -16.75 -22.93
N GLY A 854 18.61 -17.58 -22.00
CA GLY A 854 19.65 -18.58 -22.33
C GLY A 854 20.74 -18.80 -21.27
N GLU A 855 21.87 -19.37 -21.71
CA GLU A 855 23.04 -19.80 -20.91
C GLU A 855 24.02 -18.66 -20.55
N SER A 856 23.58 -17.39 -20.62
CA SER A 856 24.43 -16.26 -20.27
C SER A 856 24.63 -16.19 -18.76
N SER A 857 25.88 -16.39 -18.32
CA SER A 857 26.24 -16.37 -16.89
C SER A 857 26.39 -14.96 -16.36
N ASN A 858 26.02 -14.77 -15.09
CA ASN A 858 26.39 -13.64 -14.27
C ASN A 858 27.22 -14.13 -13.08
N ARG A 859 28.53 -13.95 -13.15
CA ARG A 859 29.48 -14.47 -12.17
C ARG A 859 29.91 -13.42 -11.17
N GLU A 860 29.48 -13.60 -9.93
CA GLU A 860 29.55 -12.60 -8.87
C GLU A 860 30.07 -13.17 -7.56
N VAL A 861 30.16 -12.33 -6.52
CA VAL A 861 30.56 -12.74 -5.17
C VAL A 861 29.34 -13.22 -4.38
N TRP A 862 29.47 -14.37 -3.73
CA TRP A 862 28.42 -15.07 -3.00
C TRP A 862 28.87 -15.42 -1.59
N PHE A 863 27.93 -15.40 -0.65
CA PHE A 863 28.11 -15.91 0.71
C PHE A 863 27.20 -17.12 0.95
N SER A 864 27.64 -18.02 1.83
CA SER A 864 26.86 -19.15 2.32
C SER A 864 27.21 -19.50 3.76
N ASP A 865 26.21 -19.70 4.61
CA ASP A 865 26.37 -20.34 5.93
C ASP A 865 26.20 -21.87 5.85
N GLY A 866 26.09 -22.42 4.64
CA GLY A 866 25.75 -23.81 4.37
C GLY A 866 24.27 -24.07 4.15
N THR A 867 23.35 -23.13 4.36
CA THR A 867 21.92 -23.33 4.08
C THR A 867 21.50 -22.73 2.75
N THR A 868 20.47 -23.29 2.12
CA THR A 868 19.91 -22.77 0.87
C THR A 868 19.39 -21.33 1.02
N ALA A 869 18.73 -21.02 2.15
CA ALA A 869 18.14 -19.71 2.41
C ALA A 869 19.18 -18.59 2.54
N ASN A 870 20.36 -18.89 3.10
CA ASN A 870 21.44 -17.92 3.29
C ASN A 870 22.58 -18.08 2.26
N THR A 871 22.35 -18.84 1.20
CA THR A 871 23.25 -18.88 0.04
C THR A 871 22.75 -17.90 -1.01
N ARG A 872 23.43 -16.76 -1.11
CA ARG A 872 22.97 -15.62 -1.94
C ARG A 872 24.13 -14.82 -2.52
N LYS A 873 23.88 -14.24 -3.70
CA LYS A 873 24.72 -13.20 -4.30
C LYS A 873 24.79 -12.04 -3.33
N VAL A 874 26.00 -11.55 -3.08
CA VAL A 874 26.28 -10.50 -2.10
C VAL A 874 26.33 -9.15 -2.79
N SER A 875 26.90 -9.08 -3.99
CA SER A 875 27.01 -7.86 -4.79
C SER A 875 26.92 -8.22 -6.27
N ASN A 876 26.28 -7.37 -7.07
CA ASN A 876 26.25 -7.48 -8.54
C ASN A 876 27.18 -6.41 -9.12
N ILE A 877 28.47 -6.74 -9.24
CA ILE A 877 29.54 -5.80 -9.59
C ILE A 877 29.51 -5.47 -11.09
N ASN A 878 29.24 -6.46 -11.94
CA ASN A 878 29.08 -6.28 -13.38
C ASN A 878 27.64 -6.59 -13.78
N ALA A 879 26.80 -5.54 -13.81
CA ALA A 879 25.38 -5.69 -14.13
C ALA A 879 25.09 -6.25 -15.55
N THR A 880 26.09 -6.31 -16.43
CA THR A 880 25.93 -6.75 -17.83
C THR A 880 26.63 -8.07 -18.15
N GLY A 881 27.28 -8.72 -17.17
CA GLY A 881 28.04 -9.94 -17.43
C GLY A 881 28.75 -10.48 -16.19
N ASN A 882 29.97 -10.99 -16.38
CA ASN A 882 30.73 -11.62 -15.31
C ASN A 882 31.69 -10.63 -14.65
N ALA A 883 31.65 -10.54 -13.32
CA ALA A 883 32.65 -9.78 -12.56
C ALA A 883 33.92 -10.58 -12.25
N ASN A 884 33.86 -11.91 -12.41
CA ASN A 884 34.96 -12.84 -12.14
C ASN A 884 35.70 -12.61 -10.81
N PRO A 885 35.03 -12.59 -9.64
CA PRO A 885 35.73 -12.38 -8.38
C PRO A 885 36.80 -13.45 -8.13
N GLY A 886 37.96 -13.00 -7.65
CA GLY A 886 39.14 -13.83 -7.39
C GLY A 886 40.00 -13.29 -6.25
N ARG A 887 41.01 -14.07 -5.83
CA ARG A 887 41.96 -13.72 -4.75
C ARG A 887 41.29 -13.28 -3.44
N LEU A 888 40.16 -13.89 -3.10
CA LEU A 888 39.40 -13.56 -1.90
C LEU A 888 40.29 -13.68 -0.65
N THR A 889 40.47 -12.57 0.07
CA THR A 889 41.41 -12.42 1.18
C THR A 889 40.73 -11.73 2.36
N VAL A 890 40.75 -12.37 3.52
CA VAL A 890 40.10 -11.87 4.74
C VAL A 890 41.09 -11.04 5.56
N VAL A 891 40.70 -9.81 5.91
CA VAL A 891 41.45 -8.93 6.82
C VAL A 891 40.51 -8.47 7.93
N GLY A 892 40.61 -9.08 9.11
CA GLY A 892 39.70 -8.81 10.21
C GLY A 892 38.25 -9.10 9.82
N THR A 893 37.40 -8.07 9.82
CA THR A 893 35.98 -8.17 9.44
C THR A 893 35.69 -7.82 7.99
N GLN A 894 36.73 -7.60 7.16
CA GLN A 894 36.59 -7.21 5.77
C GLN A 894 37.01 -8.33 4.82
N LEU A 895 36.33 -8.41 3.68
CA LEU A 895 36.70 -9.30 2.60
C LEU A 895 37.21 -8.48 1.41
N PHE A 896 38.48 -8.67 1.06
CA PHE A 896 39.09 -8.08 -0.13
C PHE A 896 39.14 -9.10 -1.26
N PHE A 897 38.98 -8.64 -2.50
CA PHE A 897 39.04 -9.51 -3.67
C PHE A 897 39.25 -8.69 -4.94
N THR A 898 39.66 -9.35 -6.01
CA THR A 898 39.75 -8.75 -7.34
C THR A 898 38.47 -9.00 -8.12
N ALA A 899 37.97 -8.04 -8.88
CA ALA A 899 36.82 -8.22 -9.78
C ALA A 899 36.84 -7.19 -10.92
N ASP A 900 36.06 -7.42 -11.98
CA ASP A 900 35.88 -6.53 -13.13
C ASP A 900 34.44 -6.02 -13.19
N ASN A 901 34.23 -4.70 -13.21
CA ASN A 901 32.90 -4.11 -13.34
C ASN A 901 32.42 -3.97 -14.80
N GLY A 902 33.21 -4.42 -15.78
CA GLY A 902 32.95 -4.30 -17.21
C GLY A 902 33.46 -3.00 -17.84
N THR A 903 34.07 -2.08 -17.06
CA THR A 903 34.56 -0.78 -17.56
C THR A 903 36.04 -0.56 -17.34
N ASN A 904 36.58 -0.98 -16.19
CA ASN A 904 37.95 -0.66 -15.77
C ASN A 904 38.89 -1.88 -15.75
N GLY A 905 38.43 -3.06 -16.17
CA GLY A 905 39.21 -4.29 -16.02
C GLY A 905 39.24 -4.77 -14.56
N THR A 906 40.25 -5.57 -14.20
CA THR A 906 40.34 -6.19 -12.88
C THR A 906 40.89 -5.21 -11.84
N GLU A 907 40.06 -4.89 -10.85
CA GLU A 907 40.34 -3.92 -9.80
C GLU A 907 40.16 -4.55 -8.40
N LEU A 908 40.65 -3.85 -7.36
CA LEU A 908 40.51 -4.30 -5.98
C LEU A 908 39.17 -3.86 -5.39
N TYR A 909 38.44 -4.78 -4.77
CA TYR A 909 37.17 -4.54 -4.10
C TYR A 909 37.24 -4.91 -2.62
N VAL A 910 36.35 -4.31 -1.83
CA VAL A 910 36.15 -4.65 -0.42
C VAL A 910 34.67 -4.75 -0.07
N LEU A 911 34.32 -5.72 0.78
CA LEU A 911 33.02 -5.88 1.45
C LEU A 911 33.16 -5.66 2.96
#